data_AF-A0A6S6S3N4-F1
#
_entry.id   AF-A0A6S6S3N4-F1
#
_cell.length_a   1.000
_cell.length_b   1.000
_cell.length_c   1.000
_cell.angle_alpha   90.00
_cell.angle_beta   90.00
_cell.angle_gamma   90.00
#
_symmetry.space_group_name_H-M   'P 1'
#
loop_
_entity.id
_entity.type
_entity.pdbx_description
1 polymer ?
#
loop_
_entity_poly.entity_id
_entity_poly.type
_entity_poly.pdbx_seq_one_letter_code
_entity_poly.pdbx_strand_id
1 'polypeptide(L)'
;MKLFVLIPLFLFFYQATFGQVFDSLELKTALDRKYVFTSLRLALEKPNEVYKLKLRGLNERLRDIDDEVLLLQDSINTLRSSSRRVMGREKIIARWDAKIKTINRSKSYYNLDSLHKLTRLVHLDLAYNELESLPDVFHKIPNLRKINLDNNKLSNLPSSLGSLKYLEELYIQKNKLATLPQEMEKMVSLKTILANNNQIDSFPLEMGHWKQLEILRADSNRIQVLPESFSQLKKLRLIMLSNNNLTEITAGICAFKNLQELYLDNNSIALLPKNIGLLSKLRVLQLSGNQLSTLPTSIGLNQGLRTLNLAANNLTVVPKDIIQLVNLQHLYLERNLISQLPRSIGLLSQLEALHLENNDLTTIPPSIGLLEKLELLHLDNNKLTVVPNSMSTLKNLQVCYLQNNQLKEFPTSLAKLKKLEVLFIHENQLTSIPDSCVSGLVNLQTLSANNNRISELPDSLGRLKNLKRLFLSHNQIAKLPSSIGTLKNLMILSLDHNLLTEIPNEIGALENITYLFLKDNQIATLPPCFYKEKNVRHPLFSLRQLELTRNPIGNKKRNRLKLRKLGPDYATIYISEADSYLRAASEAKRAEEQAKRAAIKAKEAEARAKDAAIAAAEAKAKAKEAEAKAKEAAALAKEAEVEAQEAKEKAIEAKAKAEEAIGTPEAKQAEAKAKEAEAKAKEAEARAKETAAAAAEAEAFAKARVADALSKELAAIARAKEAARLAKEAKEKAEEAARLAKEAKDRAKGNRSKKGVEVQTPEPIDAKEAALRKAEAEARAKARANAKIIAAEMRIKVAELRIAVAEKRIDQAKKVTTKAEDKANKIAPEVEEVEVEVDEATEKKKAPKPKKDTTK
;
A
#
# COMPACT_ATOMS: atom_id res chain seq x y z
N MET A 1 -39.53 10.27 48.02
CA MET A 1 -38.18 10.88 48.04
C MET A 1 -37.40 10.24 46.89
N LYS A 2 -37.17 10.93 45.77
CA LYS A 2 -36.06 11.88 45.50
C LYS A 2 -34.65 11.24 45.52
N LEU A 3 -34.10 11.17 44.30
CA LEU A 3 -32.75 11.58 43.87
C LEU A 3 -31.49 10.76 44.23
N PHE A 4 -30.85 10.26 43.15
CA PHE A 4 -29.46 10.53 42.71
C PHE A 4 -28.26 9.82 43.39
N VAL A 5 -27.48 9.04 42.61
CA VAL A 5 -26.10 9.36 42.15
C VAL A 5 -25.25 8.12 41.78
N LEU A 6 -24.75 8.16 40.53
CA LEU A 6 -23.52 7.61 39.93
C LEU A 6 -23.08 6.17 40.20
N ILE A 7 -22.87 5.40 39.11
CA ILE A 7 -21.60 4.82 38.57
C ILE A 7 -21.89 4.32 37.13
N PRO A 8 -21.01 4.35 36.10
CA PRO A 8 -19.66 4.95 35.96
C PRO A 8 -19.47 5.87 34.74
N LEU A 9 -18.52 6.77 34.96
CA LEU A 9 -17.75 7.54 33.99
C LEU A 9 -17.08 6.69 32.90
N PHE A 10 -17.21 7.18 31.68
CA PHE A 10 -16.10 7.50 30.76
C PHE A 10 -15.09 6.39 30.41
N LEU A 11 -15.40 5.75 29.29
CA LEU A 11 -14.46 5.36 28.24
C LEU A 11 -13.50 6.52 27.92
N PHE A 12 -12.35 6.51 28.57
CA PHE A 12 -11.18 7.30 28.22
C PHE A 12 -10.36 6.48 27.20
N PHE A 13 -10.08 7.08 26.04
CA PHE A 13 -9.29 6.55 24.91
C PHE A 13 -9.93 5.46 24.03
N TYR A 14 -10.47 5.86 22.87
CA TYR A 14 -9.98 5.34 21.59
C TYR A 14 -10.25 6.35 20.45
N GLN A 15 -9.13 6.79 19.86
CA GLN A 15 -8.96 7.39 18.52
C GLN A 15 -9.41 8.83 18.26
N ALA A 16 -8.50 9.74 18.64
CA ALA A 16 -8.15 10.91 17.84
C ALA A 16 -7.48 10.50 16.51
N THR A 17 -7.49 11.44 15.56
CA THR A 17 -6.82 11.50 14.23
C THR A 17 -7.52 10.81 13.06
N PHE A 18 -8.53 11.44 12.47
CA PHE A 18 -8.39 12.23 11.23
C PHE A 18 -9.78 12.64 10.70
N GLY A 19 -9.92 13.94 10.41
CA GLY A 19 -11.15 14.52 9.90
C GLY A 19 -11.21 16.05 10.05
N GLN A 20 -10.06 16.73 10.05
CA GLN A 20 -10.04 18.17 9.77
C GLN A 20 -10.05 18.35 8.25
N VAL A 21 -11.24 18.54 7.68
CA VAL A 21 -11.58 19.60 6.71
C VAL A 21 -13.11 19.71 6.74
N PHE A 22 -13.64 20.51 7.65
CA PHE A 22 -14.84 21.29 7.40
C PHE A 22 -14.61 22.61 8.12
N ASP A 23 -14.11 23.59 7.36
CA ASP A 23 -14.24 25.00 7.72
C ASP A 23 -15.73 25.28 7.92
N SER A 24 -16.11 25.33 9.18
CA SER A 24 -17.43 25.75 9.63
C SER A 24 -17.31 27.18 10.14
N LEU A 25 -17.05 28.10 9.21
CA LEU A 25 -17.19 29.53 9.44
C LEU A 25 -18.25 30.14 8.52
N GLU A 26 -19.40 29.46 8.38
CA GLU A 26 -20.61 30.07 7.80
C GLU A 26 -21.94 29.42 8.26
N LEU A 27 -21.91 28.55 9.26
CA LEU A 27 -23.10 27.84 9.78
C LEU A 27 -23.49 28.25 11.21
N LYS A 28 -22.99 29.39 11.70
CA LYS A 28 -23.32 29.95 13.02
C LYS A 28 -24.19 31.21 13.01
N THR A 29 -24.71 31.62 11.86
CA THR A 29 -25.56 32.84 11.76
C THR A 29 -26.89 32.63 11.04
N ALA A 30 -27.34 31.39 10.86
CA ALA A 30 -28.77 31.10 10.67
C ALA A 30 -29.38 30.73 12.03
N LEU A 31 -29.45 31.74 12.91
CA LEU A 31 -30.29 31.72 14.09
C LEU A 31 -31.73 31.39 13.66
N ASP A 32 -32.25 30.37 14.31
CA ASP A 32 -33.56 30.37 14.94
C ASP A 32 -34.83 30.49 14.08
N ARG A 33 -35.75 29.55 14.37
CA ARG A 33 -37.18 29.45 13.99
C ARG A 33 -37.49 28.58 12.77
N LYS A 34 -37.75 27.29 13.03
CA LYS A 34 -39.10 26.70 12.93
C LYS A 34 -39.06 25.18 13.17
N TYR A 35 -39.46 24.83 14.39
CA TYR A 35 -40.03 23.55 14.85
C TYR A 35 -39.18 22.28 14.76
N VAL A 36 -38.47 22.00 15.86
CA VAL A 36 -38.18 20.62 16.26
C VAL A 36 -39.48 20.06 16.85
N PHE A 37 -40.35 19.51 15.99
CA PHE A 37 -41.51 18.78 16.47
C PHE A 37 -41.04 17.44 17.03
N THR A 38 -40.92 17.36 18.34
CA THR A 38 -40.61 16.09 19.01
C THR A 38 -41.73 15.07 18.83
N SER A 39 -42.94 15.46 18.40
CA SER A 39 -44.02 14.55 18.01
C SER A 39 -44.61 14.91 16.64
N LEU A 40 -44.86 13.91 15.79
CA LEU A 40 -45.48 14.07 14.47
C LEU A 40 -46.88 14.74 14.56
N ARG A 41 -47.57 14.56 15.70
CA ARG A 41 -48.85 15.20 16.00
C ARG A 41 -48.81 16.73 15.92
N LEU A 42 -47.79 17.36 16.52
CA LEU A 42 -47.66 18.82 16.52
C LEU A 42 -47.39 19.39 15.11
N ALA A 43 -46.77 18.60 14.23
CA ALA A 43 -46.56 19.00 12.83
C ALA A 43 -47.86 19.02 12.01
N LEU A 44 -48.85 18.20 12.37
CA LEU A 44 -50.14 18.11 11.68
C LEU A 44 -51.12 19.22 12.07
N GLU A 45 -50.92 19.90 13.20
CA GLU A 45 -51.90 20.86 13.76
C GLU A 45 -51.75 22.29 13.20
N LYS A 46 -50.73 22.59 12.39
CA LYS A 46 -50.49 23.94 11.83
C LYS A 46 -50.66 23.97 10.30
N PRO A 47 -51.62 24.71 9.71
CA PRO A 47 -51.88 24.66 8.25
C PRO A 47 -50.98 25.55 7.36
N ASN A 48 -50.32 26.59 7.91
CA ASN A 48 -49.77 27.71 7.12
C ASN A 48 -48.24 27.82 7.06
N GLU A 49 -47.47 26.85 7.56
CA GLU A 49 -46.01 26.97 7.62
C GLU A 49 -45.29 25.93 6.74
N VAL A 50 -44.11 26.30 6.22
CA VAL A 50 -43.18 25.36 5.57
C VAL A 50 -42.43 24.61 6.67
N TYR A 51 -42.42 23.29 6.62
CA TYR A 51 -41.94 22.47 7.72
C TYR A 51 -40.56 21.87 7.47
N LYS A 52 -39.73 21.93 8.51
CA LYS A 52 -38.62 21.03 8.74
C LYS A 52 -39.06 20.07 9.84
N LEU A 53 -39.07 18.78 9.59
CA LEU A 53 -39.44 17.77 10.58
C LEU A 53 -38.19 17.03 11.00
N LYS A 54 -37.91 16.99 12.31
CA LYS A 54 -36.81 16.22 12.88
C LYS A 54 -37.35 15.34 14.00
N LEU A 55 -37.25 14.02 13.81
CA LEU A 55 -37.67 13.03 14.81
C LEU A 55 -36.43 12.34 15.40
N ARG A 56 -36.48 12.10 16.71
CA ARG A 56 -35.45 11.38 17.49
C ARG A 56 -36.12 10.46 18.49
N GLY A 57 -35.53 9.29 18.73
CA GLY A 57 -36.05 8.28 19.66
C GLY A 57 -37.41 7.71 19.24
N LEU A 58 -37.71 7.66 17.93
CA LEU A 58 -39.02 7.19 17.46
C LEU A 58 -39.29 5.74 17.87
N ASN A 59 -38.34 4.83 17.60
CA ASN A 59 -38.49 3.42 17.98
C ASN A 59 -38.37 3.18 19.49
N GLU A 60 -37.60 4.00 20.22
CA GLU A 60 -37.59 3.95 21.69
C GLU A 60 -38.98 4.26 22.24
N ARG A 61 -39.61 5.34 21.77
CA ARG A 61 -40.95 5.72 22.20
C ARG A 61 -42.02 4.71 21.79
N LEU A 62 -41.92 4.14 20.59
CA LEU A 62 -42.84 3.08 20.15
C LEU A 62 -42.72 1.83 21.03
N ARG A 63 -41.48 1.47 21.44
CA ARG A 63 -41.23 0.40 22.41
C ARG A 63 -41.82 0.73 23.79
N ASP A 64 -41.56 1.92 24.32
CA ASP A 64 -42.11 2.35 25.62
C ASP A 64 -43.65 2.28 25.65
N ILE A 65 -44.28 2.68 24.54
CA ILE A 65 -45.73 2.60 24.35
C ILE A 65 -46.21 1.13 24.34
N ASP A 66 -45.50 0.25 23.64
CA ASP A 66 -45.84 -1.17 23.54
C ASP A 66 -45.66 -1.89 24.88
N ASP A 67 -44.60 -1.57 25.63
CA ASP A 67 -44.37 -2.08 26.97
C ASP A 67 -45.47 -1.61 27.95
N GLU A 68 -45.92 -0.35 27.86
CA GLU A 68 -47.05 0.15 28.68
C GLU A 68 -48.36 -0.61 28.37
N VAL A 69 -48.64 -0.84 27.08
CA VAL A 69 -49.84 -1.61 26.66
C VAL A 69 -49.76 -3.05 27.15
N LEU A 70 -48.59 -3.70 27.03
CA LEU A 70 -48.37 -5.07 27.47
C LEU A 70 -48.57 -5.21 28.99
N LEU A 71 -47.99 -4.30 29.78
CA LEU A 71 -48.14 -4.26 31.24
C LEU A 71 -49.62 -4.09 31.65
N LEU A 72 -50.35 -3.21 30.98
CA LEU A 72 -51.79 -3.03 31.23
C LEU A 72 -52.58 -4.30 30.87
N GLN A 73 -52.25 -4.94 29.75
CA GLN A 73 -52.91 -6.16 29.29
C GLN A 73 -52.68 -7.34 30.25
N ASP A 74 -51.45 -7.52 30.71
CA ASP A 74 -51.08 -8.55 31.69
C ASP A 74 -51.77 -8.29 33.05
N SER A 75 -51.88 -7.02 33.44
CA SER A 75 -52.61 -6.62 34.65
C SER A 75 -54.11 -6.93 34.54
N ILE A 76 -54.72 -6.68 33.38
CA ILE A 76 -56.12 -7.05 33.10
C ILE A 76 -56.29 -8.58 33.16
N ASN A 77 -55.40 -9.34 32.50
CA ASN A 77 -55.45 -10.81 32.48
C ASN A 77 -55.33 -11.40 33.89
N THR A 78 -54.43 -10.85 34.71
CA THR A 78 -54.23 -11.23 36.12
C THR A 78 -55.46 -10.91 36.97
N LEU A 79 -56.07 -9.73 36.79
CA LEU A 79 -57.33 -9.40 37.47
C LEU A 79 -58.47 -10.32 37.06
N ARG A 80 -58.51 -10.75 35.79
CA ARG A 80 -59.51 -11.68 35.26
C ARG A 80 -59.36 -13.10 35.83
N SER A 81 -58.13 -13.58 36.00
CA SER A 81 -57.83 -14.92 36.52
C SER A 81 -57.76 -15.01 38.05
N SER A 82 -57.70 -13.89 38.77
CA SER A 82 -57.65 -13.87 40.23
C SER A 82 -58.92 -14.43 40.88
N SER A 83 -58.75 -15.40 41.77
CA SER A 83 -59.79 -15.99 42.64
C SER A 83 -60.15 -15.13 43.85
N ARG A 84 -59.37 -14.08 44.16
CA ARG A 84 -59.65 -13.13 45.26
C ARG A 84 -60.75 -12.14 44.89
N ARG A 85 -61.65 -11.86 45.83
CA ARG A 85 -62.77 -10.90 45.67
C ARG A 85 -62.24 -9.46 45.66
N VAL A 86 -62.04 -8.89 44.46
CA VAL A 86 -61.63 -7.49 44.27
C VAL A 86 -62.87 -6.62 44.04
N MET A 87 -63.18 -5.73 44.99
CA MET A 87 -64.30 -4.78 44.84
C MET A 87 -64.07 -3.85 43.63
N GLY A 88 -65.08 -3.71 42.78
CA GLY A 88 -65.01 -2.83 41.59
C GLY A 88 -64.17 -3.36 40.42
N ARG A 89 -63.82 -4.66 40.42
CA ARG A 89 -63.01 -5.34 39.38
C ARG A 89 -63.39 -4.95 37.93
N GLU A 90 -64.67 -5.07 37.57
CA GLU A 90 -65.14 -4.76 36.21
C GLU A 90 -64.94 -3.28 35.84
N LYS A 91 -65.08 -2.36 36.79
CA LYS A 91 -64.83 -0.93 36.56
C LYS A 91 -63.34 -0.64 36.33
N ILE A 92 -62.45 -1.36 37.03
CA ILE A 92 -60.98 -1.23 36.87
C ILE A 92 -60.57 -1.75 35.49
N ILE A 93 -61.05 -2.94 35.10
CA ILE A 93 -60.78 -3.53 33.78
C ILE A 93 -61.27 -2.58 32.67
N ALA A 94 -62.51 -2.10 32.74
CA ALA A 94 -63.05 -1.17 31.74
C ALA A 94 -62.24 0.12 31.62
N ARG A 95 -61.73 0.65 32.75
CA ARG A 95 -60.86 1.84 32.76
C ARG A 95 -59.50 1.57 32.09
N TRP A 96 -58.90 0.41 32.34
CA TRP A 96 -57.63 0.03 31.72
C TRP A 96 -57.79 -0.30 30.24
N ASP A 97 -58.86 -0.98 29.83
CA ASP A 97 -59.21 -1.20 28.42
C ASP A 97 -59.40 0.14 27.68
N ALA A 98 -60.06 1.12 28.31
CA ALA A 98 -60.19 2.47 27.77
C ALA A 98 -58.83 3.20 27.66
N LYS A 99 -57.94 2.98 28.63
CA LYS A 99 -56.56 3.52 28.61
C LYS A 99 -55.76 2.90 27.47
N ILE A 100 -55.80 1.58 27.28
CA ILE A 100 -55.16 0.88 26.15
C ILE A 100 -55.68 1.42 24.82
N LYS A 101 -57.00 1.60 24.65
CA LYS A 101 -57.58 2.23 23.44
C LYS A 101 -57.03 3.63 23.20
N THR A 102 -56.83 4.42 24.25
CA THR A 102 -56.27 5.78 24.16
C THR A 102 -54.79 5.76 23.78
N ILE A 103 -54.01 4.87 24.39
CA ILE A 103 -52.58 4.67 24.08
C ILE A 103 -52.42 4.20 22.62
N ASN A 104 -53.21 3.21 22.18
CA ASN A 104 -53.19 2.73 20.79
C ASN A 104 -53.55 3.81 19.78
N ARG A 105 -54.49 4.71 20.09
CA ARG A 105 -54.76 5.90 19.26
C ARG A 105 -53.52 6.79 19.17
N SER A 106 -52.80 7.00 20.27
CA SER A 106 -51.56 7.79 20.28
C SER A 106 -50.43 7.14 19.47
N LYS A 107 -50.30 5.80 19.49
CA LYS A 107 -49.33 5.01 18.70
C LYS A 107 -49.43 5.32 17.20
N SER A 108 -50.65 5.47 16.68
CA SER A 108 -50.87 5.82 15.25
C SER A 108 -50.24 7.14 14.82
N TYR A 109 -50.08 8.10 15.75
CA TYR A 109 -49.43 9.37 15.48
C TYR A 109 -47.91 9.28 15.53
N TYR A 110 -47.33 8.23 16.14
CA TYR A 110 -45.89 8.01 16.13
C TYR A 110 -45.45 7.10 14.97
N ASN A 111 -46.38 6.63 14.13
CA ASN A 111 -46.09 5.91 12.90
C ASN A 111 -45.82 6.90 11.74
N LEU A 112 -44.78 6.62 10.95
CA LEU A 112 -44.40 7.38 9.76
C LEU A 112 -45.44 7.34 8.62
N ASP A 113 -46.41 6.42 8.63
CA ASP A 113 -47.48 6.37 7.62
C ASP A 113 -48.23 7.69 7.46
N SER A 114 -48.32 8.50 8.53
CA SER A 114 -48.99 9.81 8.50
C SER A 114 -48.18 10.92 7.83
N LEU A 115 -46.94 10.67 7.37
CA LEU A 115 -46.11 11.65 6.67
C LEU A 115 -46.80 12.24 5.44
N HIS A 116 -47.67 11.48 4.76
CA HIS A 116 -48.41 11.95 3.58
C HIS A 116 -49.28 13.19 3.83
N LYS A 117 -49.64 13.46 5.09
CA LYS A 117 -50.44 14.63 5.46
C LYS A 117 -49.60 15.92 5.48
N LEU A 118 -48.27 15.82 5.52
CA LEU A 118 -47.35 16.94 5.57
C LEU A 118 -46.92 17.39 4.16
N THR A 119 -47.87 17.74 3.30
CA THR A 119 -47.64 18.05 1.86
C THR A 119 -46.71 19.25 1.61
N ARG A 120 -46.50 20.11 2.62
CA ARG A 120 -45.60 21.28 2.59
C ARG A 120 -44.22 21.01 3.21
N LEU A 121 -43.89 19.76 3.52
CA LEU A 121 -42.61 19.39 4.13
C LEU A 121 -41.46 19.59 3.14
N VAL A 122 -40.40 20.25 3.58
CA VAL A 122 -39.21 20.54 2.76
C VAL A 122 -37.96 19.83 3.27
N HIS A 123 -37.86 19.60 4.58
CA HIS A 123 -36.77 18.85 5.18
C HIS A 123 -37.32 17.78 6.13
N LEU A 124 -36.87 16.56 5.94
CA LEU A 124 -37.16 15.43 6.81
C LEU A 124 -35.86 14.86 7.40
N ASP A 125 -35.70 14.90 8.72
CA ASP A 125 -34.59 14.29 9.46
C ASP A 125 -35.12 13.19 10.39
N LEU A 126 -34.86 11.95 9.98
CA LEU A 126 -35.18 10.72 10.71
C LEU A 126 -33.91 9.96 11.12
N ALA A 127 -32.76 10.62 11.17
CA ALA A 127 -31.51 9.96 11.55
C ALA A 127 -31.53 9.46 13.01
N TYR A 128 -30.79 8.39 13.31
CA TYR A 128 -30.65 7.83 14.67
C TYR A 128 -32.00 7.41 15.30
N ASN A 129 -32.83 6.68 14.55
CA ASN A 129 -34.13 6.18 15.04
C ASN A 129 -34.25 4.65 14.98
N GLU A 130 -33.19 3.92 14.64
CA GLU A 130 -33.19 2.47 14.45
C GLU A 130 -34.24 1.96 13.43
N LEU A 131 -34.65 2.79 12.47
CA LEU A 131 -35.71 2.46 11.51
C LEU A 131 -35.30 1.27 10.63
N GLU A 132 -36.18 0.27 10.51
CA GLU A 132 -35.94 -0.91 9.66
C GLU A 132 -36.54 -0.76 8.26
N SER A 133 -37.60 0.04 8.14
CA SER A 133 -38.26 0.35 6.87
C SER A 133 -38.81 1.77 6.86
N LEU A 134 -39.19 2.24 5.67
CA LEU A 134 -39.90 3.50 5.47
C LEU A 134 -41.24 3.24 4.76
N PRO A 135 -42.27 4.04 5.05
CA PRO A 135 -43.55 3.94 4.38
C PRO A 135 -43.47 4.47 2.93
N ASP A 136 -44.28 3.89 2.04
CA ASP A 136 -44.29 4.24 0.63
C ASP A 136 -45.21 5.45 0.32
N VAL A 137 -44.88 6.61 0.92
CA VAL A 137 -45.74 7.81 0.91
C VAL A 137 -45.08 9.05 0.29
N PHE A 138 -43.85 8.94 -0.19
CA PHE A 138 -43.06 10.08 -0.63
C PHE A 138 -43.66 10.81 -1.85
N HIS A 139 -44.45 10.11 -2.67
CA HIS A 139 -45.22 10.69 -3.78
C HIS A 139 -46.24 11.75 -3.34
N LYS A 140 -46.68 11.75 -2.07
CA LYS A 140 -47.62 12.73 -1.52
C LYS A 140 -46.95 13.95 -0.88
N ILE A 141 -45.61 13.95 -0.78
CA ILE A 141 -44.81 15.04 -0.19
C ILE A 141 -43.74 15.54 -1.18
N PRO A 142 -44.14 16.00 -2.38
CA PRO A 142 -43.22 16.27 -3.50
C PRO A 142 -42.26 17.45 -3.27
N ASN A 143 -42.51 18.29 -2.25
CA ASN A 143 -41.75 19.52 -1.97
C ASN A 143 -40.46 19.28 -1.18
N LEU A 144 -40.13 18.03 -0.85
CA LEU A 144 -38.91 17.69 -0.13
C LEU A 144 -37.66 18.08 -0.92
N ARG A 145 -36.77 18.81 -0.24
CA ARG A 145 -35.44 19.20 -0.73
C ARG A 145 -34.31 18.48 -0.01
N LYS A 146 -34.54 18.08 1.24
CA LYS A 146 -33.55 17.38 2.06
C LYS A 146 -34.17 16.23 2.83
N ILE A 147 -33.55 15.06 2.77
CA ILE A 147 -33.91 13.91 3.58
C ILE A 147 -32.64 13.40 4.28
N ASN A 148 -32.71 13.25 5.60
CA ASN A 148 -31.67 12.63 6.41
C ASN A 148 -32.19 11.35 7.08
N LEU A 149 -31.63 10.21 6.68
CA LEU A 149 -31.92 8.86 7.15
C LEU A 149 -30.68 8.19 7.76
N ASP A 150 -29.63 8.96 8.06
CA ASP A 150 -28.36 8.48 8.64
C ASP A 150 -28.59 7.60 9.88
N ASN A 151 -27.78 6.56 10.02
CA ASN A 151 -27.70 5.74 11.23
C ASN A 151 -29.05 5.14 11.63
N ASN A 152 -29.59 4.33 10.74
CA ASN A 152 -30.78 3.51 10.95
C ASN A 152 -30.47 2.06 10.57
N LYS A 153 -31.49 1.20 10.47
CA LYS A 153 -31.37 -0.22 10.11
C LYS A 153 -32.05 -0.52 8.78
N LEU A 154 -32.22 0.49 7.91
CA LEU A 154 -32.98 0.36 6.67
C LEU A 154 -32.33 -0.65 5.74
N SER A 155 -33.10 -1.64 5.31
CA SER A 155 -32.65 -2.64 4.32
C SER A 155 -32.95 -2.22 2.88
N ASN A 156 -33.99 -1.41 2.68
CA ASN A 156 -34.42 -0.90 1.38
C ASN A 156 -34.96 0.53 1.48
N LEU A 157 -35.00 1.23 0.35
CA LEU A 157 -35.72 2.50 0.19
C LEU A 157 -36.98 2.27 -0.65
N PRO A 158 -38.10 2.96 -0.36
CA PRO A 158 -39.33 2.83 -1.14
C PRO A 158 -39.18 3.47 -2.53
N SER A 159 -39.79 2.88 -3.55
CA SER A 159 -39.74 3.38 -4.94
C SER A 159 -40.37 4.78 -5.08
N SER A 160 -41.35 5.13 -4.25
CA SER A 160 -41.93 6.49 -4.26
C SER A 160 -40.93 7.59 -3.95
N LEU A 161 -39.77 7.29 -3.36
CA LEU A 161 -38.69 8.25 -3.16
C LEU A 161 -38.26 8.87 -4.51
N GLY A 162 -38.27 8.09 -5.59
CA GLY A 162 -37.96 8.54 -6.94
C GLY A 162 -38.86 9.65 -7.49
N SER A 163 -40.06 9.84 -6.92
CA SER A 163 -40.98 10.92 -7.32
C SER A 163 -40.51 12.33 -6.91
N LEU A 164 -39.52 12.44 -6.01
CA LEU A 164 -39.07 13.69 -5.42
C LEU A 164 -38.12 14.47 -6.34
N LYS A 165 -38.67 15.07 -7.41
CA LYS A 165 -37.92 15.81 -8.44
C LYS A 165 -37.13 17.02 -7.91
N TYR A 166 -37.54 17.58 -6.76
CA TYR A 166 -36.92 18.75 -6.12
C TYR A 166 -35.93 18.38 -5.01
N LEU A 167 -35.68 17.09 -4.77
CA LEU A 167 -34.74 16.66 -3.75
C LEU A 167 -33.31 17.05 -4.15
N GLU A 168 -32.62 17.78 -3.28
CA GLU A 168 -31.26 18.28 -3.49
C GLU A 168 -30.24 17.49 -2.66
N GLU A 169 -30.62 17.04 -1.47
CA GLU A 169 -29.74 16.36 -0.53
C GLU A 169 -30.39 15.09 0.04
N LEU A 170 -29.71 13.96 -0.13
CA LEU A 170 -30.13 12.67 0.40
C LEU A 170 -29.01 12.04 1.24
N TYR A 171 -29.26 11.87 2.54
CA TYR A 171 -28.33 11.22 3.46
C TYR A 171 -28.92 9.89 3.90
N ILE A 172 -28.28 8.79 3.52
CA ILE A 172 -28.70 7.40 3.76
C ILE A 172 -27.55 6.55 4.28
N GLN A 173 -26.45 7.16 4.72
CA GLN A 173 -25.28 6.48 5.24
C GLN A 173 -25.56 5.70 6.53
N LYS A 174 -24.72 4.71 6.85
CA LYS A 174 -24.84 3.86 8.05
C LYS A 174 -26.21 3.19 8.16
N ASN A 175 -26.61 2.48 7.11
CA ASN A 175 -27.81 1.66 7.05
C ASN A 175 -27.43 0.23 6.58
N LYS A 176 -28.42 -0.56 6.17
CA LYS A 176 -28.24 -1.92 5.64
C LYS A 176 -28.71 -2.03 4.19
N LEU A 177 -28.69 -0.92 3.43
CA LEU A 177 -29.23 -0.87 2.07
C LEU A 177 -28.41 -1.76 1.15
N ALA A 178 -29.07 -2.74 0.51
CA ALA A 178 -28.43 -3.62 -0.47
C ALA A 178 -28.45 -3.05 -1.90
N THR A 179 -29.48 -2.28 -2.24
CA THR A 179 -29.66 -1.66 -3.55
C THR A 179 -30.31 -0.28 -3.41
N LEU A 180 -30.25 0.52 -4.47
CA LEU A 180 -31.01 1.75 -4.61
C LEU A 180 -32.14 1.56 -5.64
N PRO A 181 -33.37 2.06 -5.38
CA PRO A 181 -34.48 1.95 -6.33
C PRO A 181 -34.17 2.60 -7.70
N GLN A 182 -34.56 1.94 -8.79
CA GLN A 182 -34.33 2.46 -10.14
C GLN A 182 -35.08 3.77 -10.39
N GLU A 183 -36.24 3.95 -9.77
CA GLU A 183 -37.05 5.17 -9.87
C GLU A 183 -36.32 6.42 -9.37
N MET A 184 -35.25 6.27 -8.58
CA MET A 184 -34.40 7.39 -8.16
C MET A 184 -33.76 8.12 -9.35
N GLU A 185 -33.66 7.52 -10.53
CA GLU A 185 -33.24 8.18 -11.78
C GLU A 185 -34.00 9.52 -12.04
N LYS A 186 -35.24 9.66 -11.53
CA LYS A 186 -36.10 10.83 -11.73
C LYS A 186 -35.74 12.02 -10.82
N MET A 187 -34.79 11.87 -9.89
CA MET A 187 -34.34 12.91 -8.96
C MET A 187 -33.38 13.92 -9.63
N VAL A 188 -33.88 14.68 -10.60
CA VAL A 188 -33.07 15.58 -11.45
C VAL A 188 -32.39 16.74 -10.72
N SER A 189 -32.86 17.11 -9.52
CA SER A 189 -32.31 18.21 -8.72
C SER A 189 -31.24 17.78 -7.71
N LEU A 190 -30.92 16.48 -7.64
CA LEU A 190 -30.02 15.94 -6.62
C LEU A 190 -28.60 16.50 -6.78
N LYS A 191 -28.10 17.13 -5.71
CA LYS A 191 -26.75 17.75 -5.64
C LYS A 191 -25.79 16.94 -4.79
N THR A 192 -26.30 16.34 -3.71
CA THR A 192 -25.49 15.58 -2.76
C THR A 192 -26.21 14.29 -2.37
N ILE A 193 -25.48 13.18 -2.48
CA ILE A 193 -25.90 11.89 -1.92
C ILE A 193 -24.79 11.32 -1.05
N LEU A 194 -25.15 11.01 0.20
CA LEU A 194 -24.30 10.34 1.17
C LEU A 194 -24.88 8.95 1.44
N ALA A 195 -24.27 7.92 0.87
CA ALA A 195 -24.71 6.53 0.92
C ALA A 195 -23.65 5.58 1.48
N ASN A 196 -22.64 6.12 2.15
CA ASN A 196 -21.53 5.33 2.66
C ASN A 196 -21.89 4.43 3.86
N ASN A 197 -21.11 3.38 4.10
CA ASN A 197 -21.38 2.38 5.14
C ASN A 197 -22.77 1.74 4.96
N ASN A 198 -22.99 1.10 3.81
CA ASN A 198 -24.17 0.31 3.48
C ASN A 198 -23.72 -1.03 2.86
N GLN A 199 -24.61 -1.72 2.16
CA GLN A 199 -24.33 -2.95 1.42
C GLN A 199 -24.64 -2.79 -0.08
N ILE A 200 -24.63 -1.55 -0.59
CA ILE A 200 -25.05 -1.22 -1.95
C ILE A 200 -24.12 -1.91 -2.95
N ASP A 201 -24.68 -2.74 -3.83
CA ASP A 201 -23.91 -3.45 -4.87
C ASP A 201 -23.86 -2.71 -6.22
N SER A 202 -24.83 -1.82 -6.46
CA SER A 202 -25.02 -1.15 -7.74
C SER A 202 -25.81 0.16 -7.60
N PHE A 203 -25.58 1.07 -8.54
CA PHE A 203 -26.38 2.29 -8.70
C PHE A 203 -27.48 2.10 -9.75
N PRO A 204 -28.52 2.95 -9.77
CA PRO A 204 -29.52 2.95 -10.83
C PRO A 204 -28.89 3.09 -12.23
N LEU A 205 -29.42 2.37 -13.22
CA LEU A 205 -28.85 2.33 -14.58
C LEU A 205 -28.79 3.72 -15.22
N GLU A 206 -29.84 4.52 -15.03
CA GLU A 206 -29.97 5.87 -15.57
C GLU A 206 -29.62 6.97 -14.55
N MET A 207 -28.68 6.69 -13.63
CA MET A 207 -28.14 7.65 -12.67
C MET A 207 -27.63 8.94 -13.35
N GLY A 208 -27.23 8.89 -14.62
CA GLY A 208 -26.81 10.06 -15.41
C GLY A 208 -27.83 11.21 -15.46
N HIS A 209 -29.10 10.96 -15.15
CA HIS A 209 -30.13 11.99 -15.00
C HIS A 209 -29.93 12.93 -13.80
N TRP A 210 -29.08 12.60 -12.83
CA TRP A 210 -28.74 13.47 -11.69
C TRP A 210 -27.77 14.59 -12.10
N LYS A 211 -28.15 15.38 -13.12
CA LYS A 211 -27.28 16.38 -13.77
C LYS A 211 -26.76 17.47 -12.83
N GLN A 212 -27.37 17.62 -11.65
CA GLN A 212 -26.95 18.58 -10.63
C GLN A 212 -25.97 18.00 -9.60
N LEU A 213 -25.61 16.71 -9.68
CA LEU A 213 -24.83 16.05 -8.66
C LEU A 213 -23.39 16.60 -8.59
N GLU A 214 -23.02 17.08 -7.41
CA GLU A 214 -21.69 17.64 -7.12
C GLU A 214 -20.89 16.73 -6.19
N ILE A 215 -21.57 16.07 -5.24
CA ILE A 215 -20.97 15.26 -4.20
C ILE A 215 -21.62 13.87 -4.19
N LEU A 216 -20.81 12.85 -4.44
CA LEU A 216 -21.17 11.45 -4.29
C LEU A 216 -20.27 10.80 -3.25
N ARG A 217 -20.84 10.38 -2.12
CA ARG A 217 -20.16 9.54 -1.14
C ARG A 217 -20.85 8.19 -1.04
N ALA A 218 -20.17 7.14 -1.45
CA ALA A 218 -20.62 5.76 -1.31
C ALA A 218 -19.46 4.84 -0.87
N ASP A 219 -18.56 5.38 -0.04
CA ASP A 219 -17.50 4.61 0.61
C ASP A 219 -18.07 3.46 1.47
N SER A 220 -17.33 2.36 1.63
CA SER A 220 -17.73 1.20 2.44
C SER A 220 -19.07 0.60 2.00
N ASN A 221 -19.12 0.11 0.77
CA ASN A 221 -20.24 -0.58 0.14
C ASN A 221 -19.75 -1.85 -0.59
N ARG A 222 -20.56 -2.42 -1.49
CA ARG A 222 -20.23 -3.60 -2.30
C ARG A 222 -20.24 -3.30 -3.80
N ILE A 223 -20.04 -2.05 -4.18
CA ILE A 223 -20.19 -1.59 -5.56
C ILE A 223 -19.13 -2.25 -6.44
N GLN A 224 -19.57 -2.94 -7.50
CA GLN A 224 -18.67 -3.67 -8.41
C GLN A 224 -18.37 -2.90 -9.70
N VAL A 225 -19.36 -2.17 -10.22
CA VAL A 225 -19.22 -1.40 -11.46
C VAL A 225 -20.00 -0.09 -11.38
N LEU A 226 -19.55 0.91 -12.13
CA LEU A 226 -20.28 2.16 -12.32
C LEU A 226 -21.09 2.08 -13.63
N PRO A 227 -22.37 2.50 -13.65
CA PRO A 227 -23.19 2.44 -14.87
C PRO A 227 -22.65 3.36 -15.98
N GLU A 228 -22.93 3.06 -17.25
CA GLU A 228 -22.44 3.86 -18.38
C GLU A 228 -22.89 5.33 -18.32
N SER A 229 -24.12 5.56 -17.86
CA SER A 229 -24.72 6.87 -17.68
C SER A 229 -23.97 7.74 -16.65
N PHE A 230 -23.13 7.13 -15.79
CA PHE A 230 -22.33 7.84 -14.77
C PHE A 230 -21.50 8.97 -15.37
N SER A 231 -20.97 8.76 -16.59
CA SER A 231 -20.17 9.75 -17.33
C SER A 231 -20.90 11.07 -17.63
N GLN A 232 -22.23 11.11 -17.51
CA GLN A 232 -23.06 12.29 -17.78
C GLN A 232 -23.07 13.31 -16.61
N LEU A 233 -22.59 12.94 -15.42
CA LEU A 233 -22.63 13.75 -14.21
C LEU A 233 -21.56 14.88 -14.19
N LYS A 234 -21.67 15.85 -15.12
CA LYS A 234 -20.62 16.85 -15.39
C LYS A 234 -20.33 17.85 -14.26
N LYS A 235 -21.21 17.94 -13.24
CA LYS A 235 -21.04 18.83 -12.08
C LYS A 235 -20.27 18.19 -10.92
N LEU A 236 -19.93 16.90 -11.00
CA LEU A 236 -19.21 16.21 -9.93
C LEU A 236 -17.89 16.91 -9.59
N ARG A 237 -17.68 17.12 -8.30
CA ARG A 237 -16.49 17.72 -7.69
C ARG A 237 -15.79 16.76 -6.74
N LEU A 238 -16.57 15.93 -6.04
CA LEU A 238 -16.07 14.95 -5.07
C LEU A 238 -16.76 13.61 -5.29
N ILE A 239 -15.94 12.57 -5.50
CA ILE A 239 -16.39 11.18 -5.59
C ILE A 239 -15.62 10.37 -4.54
N MET A 240 -16.35 9.76 -3.61
CA MET A 240 -15.79 8.83 -2.62
C MET A 240 -16.40 7.45 -2.81
N LEU A 241 -15.58 6.52 -3.29
CA LEU A 241 -15.93 5.12 -3.56
C LEU A 241 -14.93 4.15 -2.92
N SER A 242 -14.13 4.60 -1.95
CA SER A 242 -13.18 3.75 -1.23
C SER A 242 -13.89 2.61 -0.48
N ASN A 243 -13.22 1.47 -0.28
CA ASN A 243 -13.76 0.28 0.37
C ASN A 243 -15.01 -0.26 -0.36
N ASN A 244 -14.85 -0.61 -1.63
CA ASN A 244 -15.87 -1.24 -2.47
C ASN A 244 -15.25 -2.44 -3.21
N ASN A 245 -15.96 -3.00 -4.18
CA ASN A 245 -15.55 -4.14 -4.98
C ASN A 245 -15.26 -3.75 -6.45
N LEU A 246 -14.91 -2.50 -6.72
CA LEU A 246 -14.68 -2.01 -8.08
C LEU A 246 -13.48 -2.72 -8.69
N THR A 247 -13.67 -3.42 -9.80
CA THR A 247 -12.60 -4.10 -10.55
C THR A 247 -11.99 -3.21 -11.64
N GLU A 248 -12.76 -2.23 -12.11
CA GLU A 248 -12.34 -1.27 -13.12
C GLU A 248 -12.96 0.11 -12.91
N ILE A 249 -12.33 1.10 -13.52
CA ILE A 249 -12.88 2.44 -13.69
C ILE A 249 -12.94 2.73 -15.19
N THR A 250 -14.15 2.85 -15.71
CA THR A 250 -14.37 3.08 -17.14
C THR A 250 -13.82 4.44 -17.59
N ALA A 251 -13.56 4.59 -18.89
CA ALA A 251 -13.10 5.85 -19.47
C ALA A 251 -14.07 7.02 -19.24
N GLY A 252 -15.34 6.73 -18.94
CA GLY A 252 -16.38 7.71 -18.62
C GLY A 252 -16.01 8.65 -17.46
N ILE A 253 -15.19 8.21 -16.51
CA ILE A 253 -14.72 9.06 -15.40
C ILE A 253 -13.94 10.29 -15.90
N CYS A 254 -13.27 10.18 -17.06
CA CYS A 254 -12.43 11.24 -17.62
C CYS A 254 -13.25 12.43 -18.16
N ALA A 255 -14.58 12.31 -18.16
CA ALA A 255 -15.49 13.35 -18.60
C ALA A 255 -15.79 14.40 -17.51
N PHE A 256 -15.40 14.16 -16.25
CA PHE A 256 -15.69 15.06 -15.12
C PHE A 256 -14.70 16.22 -15.02
N LYS A 257 -14.91 17.27 -15.83
CA LYS A 257 -14.01 18.45 -15.88
C LYS A 257 -13.98 19.29 -14.60
N ASN A 258 -14.93 19.08 -13.70
CA ASN A 258 -15.00 19.78 -12.41
C ASN A 258 -14.49 18.94 -11.23
N LEU A 259 -14.07 17.69 -11.45
CA LEU A 259 -13.65 16.80 -10.39
C LEU A 259 -12.40 17.33 -9.71
N GLN A 260 -12.47 17.48 -8.39
CA GLN A 260 -11.39 17.98 -7.53
C GLN A 260 -10.80 16.85 -6.70
N GLU A 261 -11.64 15.92 -6.24
CA GLU A 261 -11.20 14.82 -5.39
C GLU A 261 -11.84 13.51 -5.81
N LEU A 262 -10.99 12.48 -5.94
CA LEU A 262 -11.38 11.13 -6.32
C LEU A 262 -10.76 10.13 -5.36
N TYR A 263 -11.61 9.48 -4.57
CA TYR A 263 -11.21 8.45 -3.60
C TYR A 263 -11.70 7.08 -4.04
N LEU A 264 -10.76 6.17 -4.24
CA LEU A 264 -10.94 4.83 -4.80
C LEU A 264 -10.13 3.78 -4.03
N ASP A 265 -9.71 4.09 -2.80
CA ASP A 265 -8.87 3.19 -1.99
C ASP A 265 -9.59 1.86 -1.70
N ASN A 266 -8.84 0.79 -1.45
CA ASN A 266 -9.36 -0.51 -1.05
C ASN A 266 -10.47 -1.01 -1.99
N ASN A 267 -10.13 -1.11 -3.27
CA ASN A 267 -10.94 -1.71 -4.32
C ASN A 267 -10.10 -2.81 -5.01
N SER A 268 -10.54 -3.30 -6.17
CA SER A 268 -9.83 -4.31 -6.96
C SER A 268 -9.41 -3.77 -8.33
N ILE A 269 -9.13 -2.46 -8.42
CA ILE A 269 -8.84 -1.78 -9.70
C ILE A 269 -7.45 -2.20 -10.18
N ALA A 270 -7.38 -2.85 -11.35
CA ALA A 270 -6.12 -3.30 -11.95
C ALA A 270 -5.49 -2.28 -12.89
N LEU A 271 -6.30 -1.42 -13.52
CA LEU A 271 -5.86 -0.44 -14.51
C LEU A 271 -6.64 0.88 -14.37
N LEU A 272 -5.95 2.00 -14.57
CA LEU A 272 -6.58 3.31 -14.75
C LEU A 272 -6.86 3.58 -16.22
N PRO A 273 -7.91 4.34 -16.55
CA PRO A 273 -8.20 4.74 -17.92
C PRO A 273 -7.06 5.59 -18.50
N LYS A 274 -6.72 5.36 -19.77
CA LYS A 274 -5.62 6.04 -20.48
C LYS A 274 -5.72 7.57 -20.45
N ASN A 275 -6.90 8.13 -20.24
CA ASN A 275 -7.18 9.57 -20.26
C ASN A 275 -7.43 10.18 -18.87
N ILE A 276 -7.00 9.53 -17.78
CA ILE A 276 -7.16 10.07 -16.40
C ILE A 276 -6.54 11.47 -16.25
N GLY A 277 -5.48 11.76 -17.03
CA GLY A 277 -4.85 13.06 -17.21
C GLY A 277 -5.78 14.22 -17.57
N LEU A 278 -6.94 13.93 -18.18
CA LEU A 278 -7.89 14.96 -18.63
C LEU A 278 -8.71 15.60 -17.48
N LEU A 279 -8.56 15.10 -16.26
CA LEU A 279 -9.13 15.66 -15.03
C LEU A 279 -8.28 16.85 -14.55
N SER A 280 -8.36 17.97 -15.26
CA SER A 280 -7.47 19.13 -15.06
C SER A 280 -7.63 19.86 -13.73
N LYS A 281 -8.79 19.73 -13.06
CA LYS A 281 -9.05 20.32 -11.74
C LYS A 281 -8.77 19.38 -10.57
N LEU A 282 -8.32 18.14 -10.85
CA LEU A 282 -8.08 17.13 -9.82
C LEU A 282 -6.92 17.56 -8.93
N ARG A 283 -7.15 17.54 -7.61
CA ARG A 283 -6.19 17.90 -6.56
C ARG A 283 -5.79 16.70 -5.72
N VAL A 284 -6.73 15.77 -5.50
CA VAL A 284 -6.52 14.57 -4.69
C VAL A 284 -6.95 13.35 -5.48
N LEU A 285 -6.03 12.39 -5.62
CA LEU A 285 -6.29 11.08 -6.20
C LEU A 285 -5.81 10.01 -5.22
N GLN A 286 -6.76 9.23 -4.70
CA GLN A 286 -6.50 8.21 -3.69
C GLN A 286 -6.87 6.84 -4.27
N LEU A 287 -5.85 5.98 -4.41
CA LEU A 287 -5.91 4.68 -5.08
C LEU A 287 -5.22 3.59 -4.24
N SER A 288 -5.02 3.83 -2.95
CA SER A 288 -4.32 2.88 -2.08
C SER A 288 -5.06 1.54 -2.01
N GLY A 289 -4.35 0.42 -1.87
CA GLY A 289 -5.01 -0.88 -1.65
C GLY A 289 -5.79 -1.38 -2.88
N ASN A 290 -5.24 -1.19 -4.08
CA ASN A 290 -5.78 -1.69 -5.34
C ASN A 290 -4.81 -2.71 -5.97
N GLN A 291 -5.04 -3.08 -7.23
CA GLN A 291 -4.24 -4.06 -7.98
C GLN A 291 -3.44 -3.41 -9.12
N LEU A 292 -3.14 -2.12 -9.01
CA LEU A 292 -2.47 -1.37 -10.08
C LEU A 292 -1.06 -1.90 -10.29
N SER A 293 -0.76 -2.34 -11.50
CA SER A 293 0.59 -2.77 -11.92
C SER A 293 1.37 -1.67 -12.63
N THR A 294 0.67 -0.71 -13.23
CA THR A 294 1.25 0.44 -13.95
C THR A 294 0.35 1.67 -13.79
N LEU A 295 0.87 2.83 -14.18
CA LEU A 295 0.08 4.05 -14.36
C LEU A 295 0.15 4.51 -15.82
N PRO A 296 -0.95 5.06 -16.37
CA PRO A 296 -0.92 5.65 -17.71
C PRO A 296 -0.01 6.88 -17.73
N THR A 297 0.68 7.10 -18.85
CA THR A 297 1.56 8.27 -19.03
C THR A 297 0.81 9.60 -18.92
N SER A 298 -0.49 9.60 -19.23
CA SER A 298 -1.35 10.77 -19.10
C SER A 298 -1.49 11.28 -17.67
N ILE A 299 -1.14 10.51 -16.64
CA ILE A 299 -1.17 11.00 -15.25
C ILE A 299 -0.40 12.31 -15.09
N GLY A 300 0.69 12.50 -15.84
CA GLY A 300 1.48 13.73 -15.85
C GLY A 300 0.71 14.99 -16.26
N LEU A 301 -0.41 14.84 -16.96
CA LEU A 301 -1.27 15.95 -17.39
C LEU A 301 -2.14 16.51 -16.24
N ASN A 302 -2.26 15.79 -15.10
CA ASN A 302 -2.99 16.28 -13.93
C ASN A 302 -2.17 17.32 -13.14
N GLN A 303 -1.80 18.43 -13.77
CA GLN A 303 -0.88 19.43 -13.19
C GLN A 303 -1.42 20.11 -11.92
N GLY A 304 -2.72 20.05 -11.66
CA GLY A 304 -3.35 20.54 -10.43
C GLY A 304 -3.23 19.59 -9.23
N LEU A 305 -2.70 18.38 -9.42
CA LEU A 305 -2.65 17.33 -8.40
C LEU A 305 -1.67 17.70 -7.28
N ARG A 306 -2.14 17.65 -6.04
CA ARG A 306 -1.36 17.94 -4.82
C ARG A 306 -1.09 16.67 -4.02
N THR A 307 -2.02 15.73 -4.03
CA THR A 307 -1.90 14.46 -3.32
C THR A 307 -2.17 13.32 -4.27
N LEU A 308 -1.19 12.41 -4.38
CA LEU A 308 -1.31 11.16 -5.12
C LEU A 308 -0.99 10.01 -4.18
N ASN A 309 -2.00 9.18 -3.88
CA ASN A 309 -1.82 7.99 -3.08
C ASN A 309 -1.97 6.72 -3.92
N LEU A 310 -0.90 5.96 -3.99
CA LEU A 310 -0.75 4.71 -4.74
C LEU A 310 -0.23 3.58 -3.85
N ALA A 311 -0.30 3.75 -2.54
CA ALA A 311 0.17 2.77 -1.57
C ALA A 311 -0.50 1.40 -1.75
N ALA A 312 0.15 0.33 -1.31
CA ALA A 312 -0.43 -1.01 -1.31
C ALA A 312 -1.02 -1.44 -2.67
N ASN A 313 -0.23 -1.31 -3.73
CA ASN A 313 -0.56 -1.75 -5.08
C ASN A 313 0.53 -2.73 -5.60
N ASN A 314 0.50 -3.07 -6.89
CA ASN A 314 1.46 -3.96 -7.54
C ASN A 314 2.42 -3.20 -8.48
N LEU A 315 2.67 -1.91 -8.23
CA LEU A 315 3.50 -1.09 -9.12
C LEU A 315 4.94 -1.57 -9.10
N THR A 316 5.50 -1.82 -10.28
CA THR A 316 6.92 -2.20 -10.44
C THR A 316 7.81 -1.03 -10.86
N VAL A 317 7.21 -0.03 -11.50
CA VAL A 317 7.86 1.17 -12.03
C VAL A 317 6.92 2.36 -11.83
N VAL A 318 7.49 3.50 -11.46
CA VAL A 318 6.80 4.79 -11.50
C VAL A 318 7.03 5.42 -12.88
N PRO A 319 5.98 5.80 -13.64
CA PRO A 319 6.16 6.35 -14.99
C PRO A 319 7.00 7.63 -14.96
N LYS A 320 7.85 7.82 -15.97
CA LYS A 320 8.69 9.02 -16.08
C LYS A 320 7.86 10.31 -16.09
N ASP A 321 6.64 10.26 -16.61
CA ASP A 321 5.75 11.41 -16.76
C ASP A 321 5.17 11.90 -15.43
N ILE A 322 5.34 11.15 -14.32
CA ILE A 322 4.96 11.62 -12.98
C ILE A 322 5.64 12.96 -12.63
N ILE A 323 6.82 13.22 -13.20
CA ILE A 323 7.59 14.46 -12.99
C ILE A 323 6.88 15.72 -13.48
N GLN A 324 5.83 15.57 -14.30
CA GLN A 324 5.01 16.70 -14.78
C GLN A 324 3.99 17.16 -13.73
N LEU A 325 3.80 16.41 -12.64
CA LEU A 325 2.96 16.79 -11.50
C LEU A 325 3.66 17.86 -10.64
N VAL A 326 3.93 19.02 -11.22
CA VAL A 326 4.77 20.06 -10.63
C VAL A 326 4.22 20.66 -9.32
N ASN A 327 2.92 20.51 -9.06
CA ASN A 327 2.26 20.97 -7.83
C ASN A 327 2.08 19.87 -6.78
N LEU A 328 2.65 18.69 -6.99
CA LEU A 328 2.51 17.56 -6.08
C LEU A 328 3.24 17.84 -4.75
N GLN A 329 2.51 17.75 -3.65
CA GLN A 329 3.00 17.96 -2.29
C GLN A 329 3.22 16.63 -1.58
N HIS A 330 2.29 15.68 -1.73
CA HIS A 330 2.35 14.38 -1.07
C HIS A 330 2.28 13.25 -2.10
N LEU A 331 3.27 12.35 -2.04
CA LEU A 331 3.35 11.16 -2.88
C LEU A 331 3.50 9.91 -2.01
N TYR A 332 2.49 9.05 -2.05
CA TYR A 332 2.46 7.78 -1.34
C TYR A 332 2.64 6.61 -2.33
N LEU A 333 3.73 5.87 -2.18
CA LEU A 333 4.14 4.76 -3.02
C LEU A 333 4.52 3.52 -2.19
N GLU A 334 4.27 3.54 -0.89
CA GLU A 334 4.63 2.46 0.02
C GLU A 334 3.92 1.14 -0.30
N ARG A 335 4.50 0.01 0.11
CA ARG A 335 3.93 -1.34 -0.10
C ARG A 335 3.64 -1.64 -1.57
N ASN A 336 4.60 -1.36 -2.44
CA ASN A 336 4.57 -1.73 -3.86
C ASN A 336 5.78 -2.64 -4.18
N LEU A 337 6.06 -2.87 -5.47
CA LEU A 337 7.19 -3.67 -5.97
C LEU A 337 8.18 -2.79 -6.74
N ILE A 338 8.29 -1.51 -6.36
CA ILE A 338 9.08 -0.52 -7.10
C ILE A 338 10.56 -0.79 -6.85
N SER A 339 11.31 -1.04 -7.92
CA SER A 339 12.75 -1.30 -7.84
C SER A 339 13.62 -0.06 -8.10
N GLN A 340 13.07 0.94 -8.80
CA GLN A 340 13.76 2.18 -9.16
C GLN A 340 12.78 3.36 -9.26
N LEU A 341 13.27 4.55 -8.92
CA LEU A 341 12.57 5.82 -9.15
C LEU A 341 13.02 6.46 -10.46
N PRO A 342 12.19 7.33 -11.08
CA PRO A 342 12.59 8.14 -12.22
C PRO A 342 13.82 8.97 -11.87
N ARG A 343 14.82 9.00 -12.78
CA ARG A 343 16.07 9.77 -12.57
C ARG A 343 15.82 11.25 -12.31
N SER A 344 14.68 11.78 -12.73
CA SER A 344 14.26 13.18 -12.59
C SER A 344 13.19 13.40 -11.51
N ILE A 345 13.07 12.51 -10.51
CA ILE A 345 12.08 12.67 -9.42
C ILE A 345 12.19 14.04 -8.71
N GLY A 346 13.40 14.62 -8.69
CA GLY A 346 13.67 15.96 -8.17
C GLY A 346 12.91 17.11 -8.82
N LEU A 347 12.27 16.91 -9.98
CA LEU A 347 11.45 17.94 -10.63
C LEU A 347 10.11 18.17 -9.92
N LEU A 348 9.71 17.30 -8.99
CA LEU A 348 8.57 17.49 -8.09
C LEU A 348 8.89 18.52 -6.99
N SER A 349 9.25 19.74 -7.40
CA SER A 349 9.81 20.78 -6.52
C SER A 349 8.91 21.20 -5.34
N GLN A 350 7.61 20.90 -5.41
CA GLN A 350 6.65 21.20 -4.35
C GLN A 350 6.48 20.07 -3.33
N LEU A 351 7.21 18.95 -3.47
CA LEU A 351 7.02 17.78 -2.63
C LEU A 351 7.48 18.04 -1.19
N GLU A 352 6.57 17.84 -0.25
CA GLU A 352 6.74 18.00 1.20
C GLU A 352 6.88 16.64 1.89
N ALA A 353 6.19 15.61 1.39
CA ALA A 353 6.25 14.24 1.92
C ALA A 353 6.38 13.19 0.80
N LEU A 354 7.33 12.27 0.98
CA LEU A 354 7.57 11.14 0.08
C LEU A 354 7.61 9.83 0.85
N HIS A 355 6.64 8.97 0.58
CA HIS A 355 6.52 7.63 1.18
C HIS A 355 6.89 6.54 0.18
N LEU A 356 7.92 5.76 0.50
CA LEU A 356 8.49 4.72 -0.37
C LEU A 356 8.78 3.42 0.39
N GLU A 357 8.36 3.32 1.64
CA GLU A 357 8.64 2.18 2.49
C GLU A 357 8.01 0.89 1.97
N ASN A 358 8.62 -0.26 2.28
CA ASN A 358 8.15 -1.58 1.82
C ASN A 358 8.12 -1.67 0.28
N ASN A 359 9.25 -1.42 -0.36
CA ASN A 359 9.47 -1.57 -1.79
C ASN A 359 10.76 -2.38 -2.07
N ASP A 360 11.15 -2.49 -3.33
CA ASP A 360 12.36 -3.19 -3.77
C ASP A 360 13.49 -2.22 -4.19
N LEU A 361 13.48 -0.97 -3.69
CA LEU A 361 14.44 0.05 -4.09
C LEU A 361 15.87 -0.34 -3.72
N THR A 362 16.77 -0.30 -4.71
CA THR A 362 18.21 -0.60 -4.52
C THR A 362 19.07 0.67 -4.44
N THR A 363 18.60 1.75 -5.05
CA THR A 363 19.27 3.07 -5.08
C THR A 363 18.23 4.18 -5.10
N ILE A 364 18.65 5.39 -4.69
CA ILE A 364 17.87 6.63 -4.83
C ILE A 364 18.59 7.54 -5.83
N PRO A 365 17.90 8.09 -6.84
CA PRO A 365 18.52 8.94 -7.84
C PRO A 365 19.07 10.24 -7.20
N PRO A 366 20.21 10.77 -7.67
CA PRO A 366 20.78 12.00 -7.11
C PRO A 366 19.84 13.21 -7.19
N SER A 367 18.89 13.23 -8.13
CA SER A 367 17.90 14.31 -8.24
C SER A 367 17.01 14.46 -7.01
N ILE A 368 16.95 13.48 -6.10
CA ILE A 368 16.23 13.62 -4.82
C ILE A 368 16.63 14.90 -4.08
N GLY A 369 17.90 15.33 -4.19
CA GLY A 369 18.38 16.54 -3.55
C GLY A 369 17.73 17.85 -4.04
N LEU A 370 17.03 17.82 -5.17
CA LEU A 370 16.31 18.99 -5.70
C LEU A 370 14.95 19.22 -5.03
N LEU A 371 14.48 18.29 -4.17
CA LEU A 371 13.23 18.42 -3.43
C LEU A 371 13.40 19.34 -2.21
N GLU A 372 13.63 20.62 -2.44
CA GLU A 372 14.01 21.57 -1.38
C GLU A 372 12.92 21.75 -0.29
N LYS A 373 11.65 21.48 -0.62
CA LYS A 373 10.52 21.54 0.33
C LYS A 373 10.29 20.26 1.12
N LEU A 374 11.05 19.20 0.87
CA LEU A 374 10.81 17.90 1.50
C LEU A 374 11.08 17.97 3.00
N GLU A 375 10.08 17.62 3.80
CA GLU A 375 10.13 17.60 5.27
C GLU A 375 10.15 16.16 5.80
N LEU A 376 9.46 15.25 5.10
CA LEU A 376 9.28 13.86 5.49
C LEU A 376 9.72 12.91 4.37
N LEU A 377 10.65 12.00 4.69
CA LEU A 377 11.15 10.98 3.76
C LEU A 377 11.15 9.60 4.40
N HIS A 378 10.29 8.71 3.89
CA HIS A 378 10.29 7.30 4.24
C HIS A 378 10.98 6.46 3.16
N LEU A 379 12.03 5.75 3.56
CA LEU A 379 12.82 4.85 2.70
C LEU A 379 13.06 3.49 3.37
N ASP A 380 12.39 3.23 4.49
CA ASP A 380 12.57 2.02 5.26
C ASP A 380 12.03 0.76 4.56
N ASN A 381 12.45 -0.42 5.00
CA ASN A 381 12.01 -1.69 4.43
C ASN A 381 12.25 -1.77 2.91
N ASN A 382 13.48 -1.48 2.48
CA ASN A 382 13.93 -1.51 1.09
C ASN A 382 15.25 -2.28 0.97
N LYS A 383 15.92 -2.21 -0.19
CA LYS A 383 17.20 -2.88 -0.48
C LYS A 383 18.34 -1.87 -0.72
N LEU A 384 18.26 -0.70 -0.11
CA LEU A 384 19.23 0.38 -0.32
C LEU A 384 20.60 -0.02 0.23
N THR A 385 21.63 0.14 -0.60
CA THR A 385 23.04 -0.10 -0.19
C THR A 385 23.79 1.20 0.09
N VAL A 386 23.31 2.31 -0.47
CA VAL A 386 23.88 3.65 -0.31
C VAL A 386 22.79 4.72 -0.39
N VAL A 387 23.01 5.85 0.28
CA VAL A 387 22.21 7.07 0.18
C VAL A 387 23.00 8.11 -0.62
N PRO A 388 22.44 8.78 -1.63
CA PRO A 388 23.20 9.70 -2.48
C PRO A 388 23.68 10.95 -1.73
N ASN A 389 24.85 11.46 -2.12
CA ASN A 389 25.45 12.67 -1.53
C ASN A 389 24.58 13.93 -1.69
N SER A 390 23.77 13.96 -2.74
CA SER A 390 22.81 15.03 -3.00
C SER A 390 21.74 15.16 -1.92
N MET A 391 21.49 14.14 -1.10
CA MET A 391 20.54 14.26 0.03
C MET A 391 20.93 15.37 1.01
N SER A 392 22.20 15.79 1.01
CA SER A 392 22.70 16.91 1.80
C SER A 392 22.09 18.28 1.47
N THR A 393 21.34 18.41 0.37
CA THR A 393 20.67 19.65 -0.03
C THR A 393 19.21 19.73 0.43
N LEU A 394 18.66 18.68 1.05
CA LEU A 394 17.30 18.64 1.61
C LEU A 394 17.16 19.47 2.90
N LYS A 395 17.40 20.77 2.82
CA LYS A 395 17.54 21.68 3.98
C LYS A 395 16.32 21.72 4.89
N ASN A 396 15.14 21.35 4.40
CA ASN A 396 13.88 21.31 5.15
C ASN A 396 13.55 19.95 5.76
N LEU A 397 14.38 18.91 5.53
CA LEU A 397 14.09 17.56 6.02
C LEU A 397 14.13 17.52 7.56
N GLN A 398 13.03 17.10 8.14
CA GLN A 398 12.84 16.98 9.60
C GLN A 398 12.86 15.52 10.04
N VAL A 399 12.32 14.62 9.23
CA VAL A 399 12.15 13.20 9.57
C VAL A 399 12.63 12.33 8.42
N CYS A 400 13.52 11.38 8.74
CA CYS A 400 14.06 10.42 7.79
C CYS A 400 14.05 9.00 8.34
N TYR A 401 13.38 8.09 7.63
CA TYR A 401 13.33 6.67 7.93
C TYR A 401 14.16 5.89 6.90
N LEU A 402 15.18 5.18 7.38
CA LEU A 402 16.14 4.36 6.61
C LEU A 402 16.28 2.95 7.19
N GLN A 403 15.49 2.59 8.20
CA GLN A 403 15.59 1.30 8.87
C GLN A 403 15.28 0.11 7.92
N ASN A 404 15.78 -1.06 8.27
CA ASN A 404 15.59 -2.30 7.50
C ASN A 404 15.99 -2.13 6.02
N ASN A 405 17.27 -1.80 5.81
CA ASN A 405 17.93 -1.67 4.51
C ASN A 405 19.28 -2.44 4.54
N GLN A 406 20.12 -2.23 3.53
CA GLN A 406 21.42 -2.90 3.38
C GLN A 406 22.58 -1.90 3.43
N LEU A 407 22.41 -0.79 4.16
CA LEU A 407 23.43 0.26 4.27
C LEU A 407 24.64 -0.28 5.05
N LYS A 408 25.82 -0.23 4.44
CA LYS A 408 27.09 -0.63 5.06
C LYS A 408 27.78 0.51 5.79
N GLU A 409 27.54 1.74 5.33
CA GLU A 409 28.15 2.95 5.86
C GLU A 409 27.07 3.95 6.28
N PHE A 410 27.36 4.73 7.32
CA PHE A 410 26.47 5.77 7.76
C PHE A 410 26.40 6.87 6.70
N PRO A 411 25.21 7.36 6.31
CA PRO A 411 25.06 8.34 5.25
C PRO A 411 25.58 9.72 5.69
N THR A 412 26.86 10.00 5.39
CA THR A 412 27.53 11.27 5.74
C THR A 412 26.87 12.48 5.09
N SER A 413 26.11 12.28 4.01
CA SER A 413 25.31 13.33 3.37
C SER A 413 24.27 13.96 4.30
N LEU A 414 23.77 13.23 5.30
CA LEU A 414 22.81 13.75 6.26
C LEU A 414 23.42 14.81 7.20
N ALA A 415 24.75 14.89 7.30
CA ALA A 415 25.44 15.83 8.20
C ALA A 415 25.02 17.30 8.01
N LYS A 416 24.64 17.69 6.79
CA LYS A 416 24.27 19.08 6.47
C LYS A 416 22.82 19.42 6.83
N LEU A 417 22.01 18.45 7.23
CA LEU A 417 20.58 18.59 7.46
C LEU A 417 20.29 19.13 8.85
N LYS A 418 20.49 20.43 9.02
CA LYS A 418 20.37 21.12 10.33
C LYS A 418 18.96 21.08 10.92
N LYS A 419 17.90 20.86 10.12
CA LYS A 419 16.51 20.75 10.60
C LYS A 419 16.10 19.31 10.95
N LEU A 420 16.98 18.32 10.76
CA LEU A 420 16.65 16.93 11.01
C LEU A 420 16.47 16.68 12.51
N GLU A 421 15.29 16.23 12.91
CA GLU A 421 14.90 15.96 14.29
C GLU A 421 14.86 14.45 14.59
N VAL A 422 14.46 13.63 13.60
CA VAL A 422 14.29 12.19 13.75
C VAL A 422 15.02 11.44 12.64
N LEU A 423 15.91 10.55 13.05
CA LEU A 423 16.63 9.64 12.16
C LEU A 423 16.52 8.20 12.66
N PHE A 424 15.82 7.37 11.90
CA PHE A 424 15.79 5.92 12.12
C PHE A 424 16.62 5.21 11.05
N ILE A 425 17.64 4.48 11.48
CA ILE A 425 18.57 3.74 10.62
C ILE A 425 18.91 2.35 11.21
N HIS A 426 18.07 1.87 12.12
CA HIS A 426 18.22 0.55 12.74
C HIS A 426 18.03 -0.58 11.71
N GLU A 427 18.48 -1.79 12.03
CA GLU A 427 18.40 -2.95 11.11
C GLU A 427 19.09 -2.68 9.77
N ASN A 428 20.36 -2.29 9.83
CA ASN A 428 21.25 -2.12 8.68
C ASN A 428 22.57 -2.89 8.93
N GLN A 429 23.62 -2.58 8.18
CA GLN A 429 24.94 -3.22 8.29
C GLN A 429 26.04 -2.21 8.68
N LEU A 430 25.67 -1.12 9.35
CA LEU A 430 26.57 -0.03 9.71
C LEU A 430 27.66 -0.50 10.67
N THR A 431 28.92 -0.16 10.38
CA THR A 431 30.08 -0.52 11.23
C THR A 431 30.56 0.61 12.14
N SER A 432 30.25 1.85 11.81
CA SER A 432 30.61 3.03 12.61
C SER A 432 29.64 4.18 12.37
N ILE A 433 29.67 5.17 13.27
CA ILE A 433 29.04 6.47 13.07
C ILE A 433 30.18 7.51 12.96
N PRO A 434 30.39 8.16 11.80
CA PRO A 434 31.53 9.05 11.61
C PRO A 434 31.35 10.41 12.29
N ASP A 435 32.46 10.97 12.81
CA ASP A 435 32.49 12.26 13.51
C ASP A 435 31.91 13.43 12.71
N SER A 436 32.22 13.43 11.41
CA SER A 436 31.77 14.47 10.47
C SER A 436 30.26 14.50 10.33
N CYS A 437 29.56 13.39 10.59
CA CYS A 437 28.12 13.32 10.42
C CYS A 437 27.35 13.83 11.64
N VAL A 438 27.73 13.36 12.82
CA VAL A 438 27.01 13.68 14.06
C VAL A 438 27.16 15.14 14.45
N SER A 439 28.32 15.73 14.15
CA SER A 439 28.59 17.15 14.47
C SER A 439 27.67 18.15 13.76
N GLY A 440 27.04 17.78 12.64
CA GLY A 440 26.16 18.67 11.89
C GLY A 440 24.65 18.54 12.18
N LEU A 441 24.23 17.44 12.83
CA LEU A 441 22.83 17.12 13.14
C LEU A 441 22.35 17.82 14.43
N VAL A 442 22.59 19.12 14.56
CA VAL A 442 22.45 19.88 15.82
C VAL A 442 21.05 19.90 16.44
N ASN A 443 20.00 19.70 15.65
CA ASN A 443 18.60 19.65 16.11
C ASN A 443 18.06 18.22 16.31
N LEU A 444 18.89 17.20 16.15
CA LEU A 444 18.46 15.82 16.25
C LEU A 444 17.95 15.52 17.67
N GLN A 445 16.71 15.07 17.76
CA GLN A 445 16.04 14.71 19.02
C GLN A 445 16.00 13.20 19.21
N THR A 446 15.92 12.43 18.13
CA THR A 446 15.87 10.97 18.19
C THR A 446 16.79 10.35 17.15
N LEU A 447 17.69 9.48 17.62
CA LEU A 447 18.55 8.63 16.78
C LEU A 447 18.32 7.15 17.14
N SER A 448 17.88 6.36 16.17
CA SER A 448 17.75 4.91 16.32
C SER A 448 18.69 4.19 15.35
N ALA A 449 19.71 3.53 15.88
CA ALA A 449 20.69 2.75 15.13
C ALA A 449 20.89 1.34 15.72
N ASN A 450 19.84 0.79 16.36
CA ASN A 450 19.83 -0.58 16.88
C ASN A 450 20.08 -1.61 15.76
N ASN A 451 20.47 -2.84 16.12
CA ASN A 451 20.60 -3.96 15.19
C ASN A 451 21.51 -3.61 13.99
N ASN A 452 22.72 -3.16 14.30
CA ASN A 452 23.77 -2.85 13.33
C ASN A 452 25.07 -3.57 13.76
N ARG A 453 26.22 -3.18 13.21
CA ARG A 453 27.54 -3.71 13.54
C ARG A 453 28.46 -2.62 14.08
N ILE A 454 27.91 -1.59 14.71
CA ILE A 454 28.65 -0.42 15.17
C ILE A 454 29.61 -0.85 16.27
N SER A 455 30.92 -0.65 16.07
CA SER A 455 31.94 -1.04 17.05
C SER A 455 32.38 0.11 17.97
N GLU A 456 32.27 1.34 17.50
CA GLU A 456 32.71 2.54 18.20
C GLU A 456 31.73 3.70 18.00
N LEU A 457 31.69 4.61 18.98
CA LEU A 457 30.91 5.84 18.92
C LEU A 457 31.87 7.04 18.90
N PRO A 458 31.58 8.05 18.06
CA PRO A 458 32.41 9.24 17.94
C PRO A 458 32.32 10.15 19.18
N ASP A 459 33.41 10.81 19.54
CA ASP A 459 33.40 11.85 20.60
C ASP A 459 32.48 13.01 20.23
N SER A 460 32.33 13.31 18.94
CA SER A 460 31.39 14.35 18.48
C SER A 460 29.93 14.05 18.76
N LEU A 461 29.56 12.83 19.19
CA LEU A 461 28.20 12.49 19.63
C LEU A 461 27.68 13.44 20.71
N GLY A 462 28.54 13.89 21.62
CA GLY A 462 28.22 14.88 22.65
C GLY A 462 27.76 16.24 22.11
N ARG A 463 27.92 16.54 20.82
CA ARG A 463 27.45 17.80 20.20
C ARG A 463 25.93 17.83 19.97
N LEU A 464 25.24 16.69 20.02
CA LEU A 464 23.79 16.60 19.82
C LEU A 464 22.99 17.08 21.05
N LYS A 465 23.08 18.37 21.39
CA LYS A 465 22.51 18.92 22.64
C LYS A 465 21.00 18.75 22.76
N ASN A 466 20.29 18.62 21.65
CA ASN A 466 18.84 18.43 21.60
C ASN A 466 18.40 16.95 21.67
N LEU A 467 19.35 16.00 21.72
CA LEU A 467 19.04 14.58 21.68
C LEU A 467 18.31 14.14 22.95
N LYS A 468 17.12 13.57 22.77
CA LYS A 468 16.26 13.05 23.83
C LYS A 468 16.27 11.54 23.88
N ARG A 469 16.43 10.87 22.73
CA ARG A 469 16.36 9.41 22.63
C ARG A 469 17.49 8.88 21.75
N LEU A 470 18.31 8.01 22.32
CA LEU A 470 19.41 7.34 21.63
C LEU A 470 19.27 5.83 21.78
N PHE A 471 19.04 5.14 20.67
CA PHE A 471 18.91 3.70 20.64
C PHE A 471 20.05 3.04 19.85
N LEU A 472 20.86 2.24 20.54
CA LEU A 472 22.08 1.60 20.05
C LEU A 472 22.18 0.12 20.46
N SER A 473 21.07 -0.49 20.88
CA SER A 473 21.03 -1.91 21.27
C SER A 473 21.37 -2.84 20.10
N HIS A 474 21.88 -4.04 20.39
CA HIS A 474 22.29 -5.02 19.39
C HIS A 474 23.33 -4.47 18.41
N ASN A 475 24.46 -4.05 18.94
CA ASN A 475 25.64 -3.60 18.19
C ASN A 475 26.91 -4.26 18.76
N GLN A 476 28.10 -3.77 18.38
CA GLN A 476 29.40 -4.29 18.82
C GLN A 476 30.17 -3.24 19.64
N ILE A 477 29.46 -2.32 20.30
CA ILE A 477 30.07 -1.16 20.96
C ILE A 477 30.85 -1.63 22.18
N ALA A 478 32.16 -1.38 22.19
CA ALA A 478 33.05 -1.79 23.28
C ALA A 478 33.21 -0.70 24.37
N LYS A 479 33.11 0.57 23.99
CA LYS A 479 33.27 1.72 24.90
C LYS A 479 32.31 2.86 24.55
N LEU A 480 31.94 3.64 25.56
CA LEU A 480 31.23 4.91 25.37
C LEU A 480 32.20 6.09 25.49
N PRO A 481 32.10 7.12 24.64
CA PRO A 481 32.90 8.34 24.77
C PRO A 481 32.48 9.12 26.02
N SER A 482 33.43 9.80 26.66
CA SER A 482 33.17 10.66 27.83
C SER A 482 32.22 11.82 27.49
N SER A 483 32.21 12.24 26.21
CA SER A 483 31.32 13.27 25.68
C SER A 483 29.82 12.93 25.81
N ILE A 484 29.45 11.67 26.08
CA ILE A 484 28.07 11.26 26.34
C ILE A 484 27.44 12.07 27.48
N GLY A 485 28.21 12.41 28.52
CA GLY A 485 27.74 13.19 29.67
C GLY A 485 27.30 14.62 29.33
N THR A 486 27.63 15.08 28.13
CA THR A 486 27.28 16.42 27.67
C THR A 486 25.88 16.51 27.05
N LEU A 487 25.17 15.37 26.90
CA LEU A 487 23.81 15.26 26.37
C LEU A 487 22.74 15.49 27.44
N LYS A 488 22.64 16.72 27.93
CA LYS A 488 21.78 17.08 29.08
C LYS A 488 20.28 16.81 28.88
N ASN A 489 19.81 16.79 27.65
CA ASN A 489 18.41 16.52 27.29
C ASN A 489 18.10 15.03 27.09
N LEU A 490 19.08 14.14 27.20
CA LEU A 490 18.90 12.72 26.92
C LEU A 490 18.02 12.08 28.00
N MET A 491 16.89 11.52 27.58
CA MET A 491 15.91 10.86 28.43
C MET A 491 16.00 9.33 28.36
N ILE A 492 16.33 8.81 27.17
CA ILE A 492 16.41 7.37 26.90
C ILE A 492 17.76 7.05 26.26
N LEU A 493 18.52 6.17 26.90
CA LEU A 493 19.73 5.58 26.35
C LEU A 493 19.62 4.06 26.37
N SER A 494 19.60 3.45 25.19
CA SER A 494 19.48 2.00 25.01
C SER A 494 20.76 1.42 24.42
N LEU A 495 21.44 0.56 25.17
CA LEU A 495 22.74 -0.04 24.84
C LEU A 495 22.75 -1.56 25.11
N ASP A 496 21.56 -2.18 25.20
CA ASP A 496 21.44 -3.62 25.43
C ASP A 496 22.15 -4.44 24.34
N HIS A 497 22.70 -5.61 24.68
CA HIS A 497 23.36 -6.52 23.75
C HIS A 497 24.49 -5.83 22.97
N ASN A 498 25.49 -5.34 23.69
CA ASN A 498 26.73 -4.75 23.17
C ASN A 498 27.95 -5.42 23.82
N LEU A 499 29.14 -4.87 23.60
CA LEU A 499 30.40 -5.40 24.13
C LEU A 499 31.01 -4.47 25.20
N LEU A 500 30.18 -3.64 25.86
CA LEU A 500 30.67 -2.64 26.81
C LEU A 500 31.40 -3.30 27.98
N THR A 501 32.65 -2.93 28.21
CA THR A 501 33.45 -3.39 29.36
C THR A 501 33.43 -2.40 30.51
N GLU A 502 33.31 -1.11 30.19
CA GLU A 502 33.31 0.01 31.12
C GLU A 502 32.26 1.06 30.74
N ILE A 503 31.85 1.85 31.72
CA ILE A 503 30.98 3.02 31.53
C ILE A 503 31.72 4.26 32.04
N PRO A 504 31.79 5.37 31.28
CA PRO A 504 32.42 6.61 31.72
C PRO A 504 31.67 7.23 32.91
N ASN A 505 32.40 7.86 33.84
CA ASN A 505 31.80 8.51 35.01
C ASN A 505 30.93 9.72 34.62
N GLU A 506 31.21 10.29 33.45
CA GLU A 506 30.47 11.39 32.83
C GLU A 506 29.00 11.04 32.55
N ILE A 507 28.61 9.76 32.53
CA ILE A 507 27.19 9.37 32.44
C ILE A 507 26.35 9.96 33.60
N GLY A 508 26.98 10.23 34.75
CA GLY A 508 26.36 10.92 35.88
C GLY A 508 25.98 12.37 35.60
N ALA A 509 26.50 12.98 34.53
CA ALA A 509 26.17 14.35 34.13
C ALA A 509 24.88 14.44 33.28
N LEU A 510 24.23 13.32 32.95
CA LEU A 510 22.96 13.30 32.22
C LEU A 510 21.80 13.70 33.16
N GLU A 511 21.37 14.96 33.10
CA GLU A 511 20.40 15.53 34.04
C GLU A 511 18.97 14.99 33.86
N ASN A 512 18.58 14.67 32.63
CA ASN A 512 17.22 14.23 32.29
C ASN A 512 17.09 12.72 32.02
N ILE A 513 18.14 11.93 32.25
CA ILE A 513 18.13 10.50 31.94
C ILE A 513 17.07 9.79 32.79
N THR A 514 16.12 9.16 32.11
CA THR A 514 14.97 8.49 32.74
C THR A 514 15.08 6.98 32.57
N TYR A 515 15.52 6.52 31.41
CA TYR A 515 15.66 5.11 31.07
C TYR A 515 17.06 4.80 30.57
N LEU A 516 17.76 3.90 31.26
CA LEU A 516 19.09 3.44 30.90
C LEU A 516 19.11 1.91 30.78
N PHE A 517 19.27 1.42 29.56
CA PHE A 517 19.28 0.00 29.26
C PHE A 517 20.70 -0.46 28.89
N LEU A 518 21.28 -1.36 29.69
CA LEU A 518 22.66 -1.84 29.61
C LEU A 518 22.74 -3.37 29.71
N LYS A 519 21.63 -4.06 29.41
CA LYS A 519 21.51 -5.51 29.45
C LYS A 519 22.53 -6.19 28.55
N ASP A 520 22.97 -7.40 28.89
CA ASP A 520 23.80 -8.23 28.00
C ASP A 520 25.04 -7.48 27.48
N ASN A 521 25.85 -6.99 28.41
CA ASN A 521 27.15 -6.38 28.13
C ASN A 521 28.24 -7.12 28.94
N GLN A 522 29.47 -6.61 28.89
CA GLN A 522 30.63 -7.17 29.60
C GLN A 522 31.07 -6.28 30.77
N ILE A 523 30.13 -5.53 31.36
CA ILE A 523 30.42 -4.53 32.39
C ILE A 523 30.78 -5.25 33.70
N ALA A 524 32.05 -5.17 34.11
CA ALA A 524 32.52 -5.75 35.36
C ALA A 524 32.39 -4.77 36.55
N THR A 525 32.54 -3.47 36.29
CA THR A 525 32.51 -2.40 37.30
C THR A 525 31.74 -1.19 36.82
N LEU A 526 30.95 -0.59 37.72
CA LEU A 526 30.26 0.66 37.46
C LEU A 526 31.08 1.84 38.01
N PRO A 527 31.05 3.02 37.35
CA PRO A 527 31.78 4.20 37.81
C PRO A 527 31.15 4.82 39.08
N PRO A 528 31.90 5.70 39.80
CA PRO A 528 31.45 6.33 41.05
C PRO A 528 30.06 6.95 41.00
N CYS A 529 29.66 7.55 39.87
CA CYS A 529 28.37 8.21 39.72
C CYS A 529 27.13 7.31 39.91
N PHE A 530 27.27 5.98 39.87
CA PHE A 530 26.19 5.01 40.19
C PHE A 530 26.05 4.75 41.70
N TYR A 531 26.98 5.22 42.51
CA TYR A 531 26.99 5.02 43.95
C TYR A 531 26.64 6.33 44.66
N LYS A 532 25.74 6.24 45.64
CA LYS A 532 25.36 7.39 46.45
C LYS A 532 26.51 7.80 47.37
N GLU A 533 27.00 9.03 47.20
CA GLU A 533 27.87 9.69 48.17
C GLU A 533 27.07 10.30 49.33
N LYS A 534 27.70 10.42 50.51
CA LYS A 534 27.04 11.03 51.68
C LYS A 534 26.82 12.52 51.41
N ASN A 535 25.62 13.02 51.74
CA ASN A 535 25.25 14.44 51.67
C ASN A 535 25.27 15.09 50.27
N VAL A 536 25.31 14.30 49.18
CA VAL A 536 25.23 14.81 47.80
C VAL A 536 23.98 14.25 47.10
N ARG A 537 23.34 15.06 46.26
CA ARG A 537 22.24 14.61 45.39
C ARG A 537 22.79 13.55 44.42
N HIS A 538 22.12 12.41 44.31
CA HIS A 538 22.57 11.34 43.41
C HIS A 538 22.71 11.87 41.98
N PRO A 539 23.84 11.67 41.26
CA PRO A 539 24.03 12.20 39.91
C PRO A 539 22.93 11.76 38.94
N LEU A 540 22.55 10.48 38.98
CA LEU A 540 21.43 9.90 38.21
C LEU A 540 20.07 10.01 38.92
N PHE A 541 19.73 11.16 39.51
CA PHE A 541 18.50 11.32 40.32
C PHE A 541 17.19 11.20 39.50
N SER A 542 17.24 11.45 38.18
CA SER A 542 16.08 11.40 37.27
C SER A 542 15.75 9.98 36.78
N LEU A 543 16.63 9.01 37.06
CA LEU A 543 16.52 7.66 36.54
C LEU A 543 15.31 6.92 37.14
N ARG A 544 14.42 6.44 36.27
CA ARG A 544 13.26 5.61 36.61
C ARG A 544 13.46 4.13 36.28
N GLN A 545 14.38 3.80 35.40
CA GLN A 545 14.68 2.40 35.07
C GLN A 545 16.15 2.22 34.72
N LEU A 546 16.74 1.20 35.33
CA LEU A 546 18.10 0.76 35.06
C LEU A 546 18.10 -0.75 34.80
N GLU A 547 18.41 -1.15 33.58
CA GLU A 547 18.54 -2.55 33.21
C GLU A 547 20.02 -2.92 33.12
N LEU A 548 20.48 -3.82 33.99
CA LEU A 548 21.86 -4.29 34.08
C LEU A 548 21.95 -5.82 34.04
N THR A 549 20.84 -6.54 33.82
CA THR A 549 20.86 -8.01 33.81
C THR A 549 21.89 -8.53 32.82
N ARG A 550 22.48 -9.68 33.18
CA ARG A 550 23.42 -10.41 32.32
C ARG A 550 24.76 -9.69 32.06
N ASN A 551 25.21 -8.87 33.01
CA ASN A 551 26.58 -8.33 33.08
C ASN A 551 27.42 -9.00 34.19
N PRO A 552 28.75 -9.16 34.04
CA PRO A 552 29.64 -9.74 35.05
C PRO A 552 29.95 -8.80 36.24
N ILE A 553 28.94 -8.10 36.78
CA ILE A 553 29.11 -7.18 37.91
C ILE A 553 29.26 -8.03 39.19
N GLY A 554 30.33 -7.87 39.96
CA GLY A 554 30.51 -8.69 41.19
C GLY A 554 29.40 -8.50 42.25
N ASN A 555 28.96 -9.58 42.90
CA ASN A 555 27.84 -9.63 43.87
C ASN A 555 27.92 -8.57 44.99
N LYS A 556 29.10 -8.30 45.55
CA LYS A 556 29.29 -7.28 46.60
C LYS A 556 29.05 -5.85 46.09
N LYS A 557 29.35 -5.56 44.82
CA LYS A 557 29.16 -4.25 44.20
C LYS A 557 27.70 -4.04 43.77
N ARG A 558 26.99 -5.12 43.40
CA ARG A 558 25.53 -5.12 43.11
C ARG A 558 24.72 -4.62 44.31
N ASN A 559 25.00 -5.13 45.52
CA ASN A 559 24.29 -4.76 46.74
C ASN A 559 24.56 -3.32 47.23
N ARG A 560 25.55 -2.63 46.65
CA ARG A 560 25.88 -1.23 46.95
C ARG A 560 25.19 -0.22 46.03
N LEU A 561 24.51 -0.67 44.98
CA LEU A 561 23.69 0.17 44.10
C LEU A 561 22.45 0.65 44.86
N LYS A 562 22.61 1.73 45.61
CA LYS A 562 21.51 2.41 46.31
C LYS A 562 21.09 3.65 45.51
N LEU A 563 20.52 3.45 44.32
CA LEU A 563 19.67 4.47 43.69
C LEU A 563 18.48 4.68 44.66
N ARG A 564 18.13 5.94 44.94
CA ARG A 564 17.43 6.39 46.15
C ARG A 564 16.22 5.51 46.60
N LYS A 565 16.20 5.17 47.90
CA LYS A 565 15.01 4.77 48.69
C LYS A 565 14.17 6.00 49.13
N LEU A 566 13.67 6.84 48.22
CA LEU A 566 12.85 8.00 48.61
C LEU A 566 11.71 8.22 47.62
N GLY A 567 10.52 7.70 47.97
CA GLY A 567 9.24 7.94 47.30
C GLY A 567 8.65 6.72 46.57
N PRO A 568 7.33 6.67 46.34
CA PRO A 568 6.62 5.51 45.77
C PRO A 568 6.99 5.19 44.30
N ASP A 569 7.65 6.09 43.59
CA ASP A 569 8.12 5.92 42.20
C ASP A 569 9.59 5.44 42.16
N TYR A 570 9.84 4.22 42.61
CA TYR A 570 11.18 3.65 42.63
C TYR A 570 11.73 3.41 41.22
N ALA A 571 13.02 3.66 41.03
CA ALA A 571 13.70 3.23 39.82
C ALA A 571 13.74 1.69 39.78
N THR A 572 13.13 1.07 38.76
CA THR A 572 13.18 -0.39 38.65
C THR A 572 14.56 -0.81 38.18
N ILE A 573 15.27 -1.55 39.03
CA ILE A 573 16.62 -2.04 38.77
C ILE A 573 16.55 -3.54 38.51
N TYR A 574 16.90 -3.96 37.30
CA TYR A 574 16.96 -5.36 36.93
C TYR A 574 18.44 -5.81 36.91
N ILE A 575 18.83 -6.73 37.80
CA ILE A 575 20.21 -7.23 37.94
C ILE A 575 20.28 -8.79 38.05
N SER A 576 19.15 -9.49 38.04
CA SER A 576 19.12 -10.95 38.26
C SER A 576 19.80 -11.77 37.14
N GLU A 577 20.39 -12.90 37.56
CA GLU A 577 21.32 -13.72 36.80
C GLU A 577 20.78 -15.12 36.49
N ALA A 578 19.46 -15.31 36.52
CA ALA A 578 18.89 -16.61 36.19
C ALA A 578 19.27 -16.99 34.74
N ASP A 579 20.22 -17.92 34.68
CA ASP A 579 20.42 -18.92 33.66
C ASP A 579 21.37 -18.63 32.48
N SER A 580 22.66 -18.88 32.73
CA SER A 580 23.59 -19.29 31.65
C SER A 580 23.18 -20.61 30.98
N TYR A 581 22.46 -21.48 31.70
CA TYR A 581 21.91 -22.75 31.17
C TYR A 581 20.64 -22.56 30.31
N LEU A 582 19.72 -21.65 30.69
CA LEU A 582 18.67 -21.16 29.79
C LEU A 582 19.24 -20.24 28.71
N ARG A 583 20.42 -19.60 28.81
CA ARG A 583 21.04 -18.96 27.63
C ARG A 583 21.38 -20.00 26.59
N ALA A 584 22.09 -21.08 26.92
CA ALA A 584 22.34 -22.15 25.97
C ALA A 584 21.02 -22.78 25.44
N ALA A 585 20.01 -22.97 26.30
CA ALA A 585 18.74 -23.57 25.89
C ALA A 585 17.79 -22.59 25.15
N SER A 586 17.81 -21.30 25.46
CA SER A 586 16.97 -20.26 24.84
C SER A 586 17.61 -19.64 23.61
N GLU A 587 18.94 -19.59 23.53
CA GLU A 587 19.70 -19.31 22.31
C GLU A 587 19.61 -20.51 21.38
N ALA A 588 19.71 -21.76 21.87
CA ALA A 588 19.39 -22.93 21.05
C ALA A 588 17.92 -22.95 20.60
N LYS A 589 16.96 -22.60 21.47
CA LYS A 589 15.53 -22.53 21.09
C LYS A 589 15.21 -21.36 20.17
N ARG A 590 15.86 -20.19 20.33
CA ARG A 590 15.74 -19.04 19.43
C ARG A 590 16.44 -19.29 18.10
N ALA A 591 17.60 -19.94 18.10
CA ALA A 591 18.28 -20.38 16.88
C ALA A 591 17.46 -21.46 16.17
N GLU A 592 16.86 -22.40 16.91
CA GLU A 592 15.92 -23.40 16.39
C GLU A 592 14.65 -22.74 15.85
N GLU A 593 14.09 -21.72 16.51
CA GLU A 593 12.89 -21.03 16.08
C GLU A 593 13.16 -20.05 14.92
N GLN A 594 14.31 -19.38 14.89
CA GLN A 594 14.79 -18.61 13.74
C GLN A 594 15.11 -19.54 12.56
N ALA A 595 15.69 -20.72 12.80
CA ALA A 595 15.91 -21.73 11.78
C ALA A 595 14.59 -22.32 11.27
N LYS A 596 13.60 -22.57 12.14
CA LYS A 596 12.24 -22.99 11.75
C LYS A 596 11.53 -21.89 10.97
N ARG A 597 11.59 -20.64 11.39
CA ARG A 597 11.03 -19.48 10.65
C ARG A 597 11.74 -19.26 9.33
N ALA A 598 13.06 -19.43 9.27
CA ALA A 598 13.84 -19.38 8.03
C ALA A 598 13.50 -20.56 7.11
N ALA A 599 13.29 -21.75 7.65
CA ALA A 599 12.85 -22.93 6.90
C ALA A 599 11.40 -22.81 6.41
N ILE A 600 10.50 -22.19 7.19
CA ILE A 600 9.14 -21.85 6.77
C ILE A 600 9.19 -20.81 5.65
N LYS A 601 9.94 -19.71 5.82
CA LYS A 601 10.15 -18.71 4.75
C LYS A 601 10.80 -19.30 3.50
N ALA A 602 11.73 -20.25 3.66
CA ALA A 602 12.35 -20.97 2.55
C ALA A 602 11.35 -21.91 1.86
N LYS A 603 10.49 -22.62 2.61
CA LYS A 603 9.40 -23.44 2.06
C LYS A 603 8.33 -22.60 1.37
N GLU A 604 7.99 -21.43 1.91
CA GLU A 604 7.09 -20.46 1.28
C GLU A 604 7.71 -19.87 0.01
N ALA A 605 9.02 -19.57 0.02
CA ALA A 605 9.75 -19.15 -1.17
C ALA A 605 9.85 -20.26 -2.22
N GLU A 606 10.03 -21.52 -1.80
CA GLU A 606 10.01 -22.70 -2.67
C GLU A 606 8.62 -22.95 -3.25
N ALA A 607 7.56 -22.81 -2.46
CA ALA A 607 6.17 -22.90 -2.92
C ALA A 607 5.86 -21.79 -3.94
N ARG A 608 6.19 -20.53 -3.64
CA ARG A 608 6.07 -19.41 -4.58
C ARG A 608 6.89 -19.62 -5.86
N ALA A 609 8.06 -20.26 -5.77
CA ALA A 609 8.87 -20.60 -6.94
C ALA A 609 8.24 -21.73 -7.76
N LYS A 610 7.61 -22.73 -7.12
CA LYS A 610 6.84 -23.79 -7.79
C LYS A 610 5.61 -23.22 -8.47
N ASP A 611 4.85 -22.35 -7.80
CA ASP A 611 3.68 -21.69 -8.37
C ASP A 611 4.06 -20.80 -9.57
N ALA A 612 5.17 -20.06 -9.46
CA ALA A 612 5.73 -19.28 -10.57
C ALA A 612 6.22 -20.16 -11.73
N ALA A 613 6.77 -21.34 -11.45
CA ALA A 613 7.20 -22.31 -12.47
C ALA A 613 6.00 -22.98 -13.17
N ILE A 614 4.93 -23.29 -12.44
CA ILE A 614 3.67 -23.80 -12.99
C ILE A 614 3.04 -22.74 -13.89
N ALA A 615 2.93 -21.50 -13.42
CA ALA A 615 2.42 -20.38 -14.23
C ALA A 615 3.27 -20.14 -15.50
N ALA A 616 4.61 -20.30 -15.42
CA ALA A 616 5.49 -20.21 -16.57
C ALA A 616 5.28 -21.38 -17.57
N ALA A 617 5.08 -22.60 -17.06
CA ALA A 617 4.80 -23.77 -17.91
C ALA A 617 3.43 -23.65 -18.62
N GLU A 618 2.41 -23.15 -17.93
CA GLU A 618 1.10 -22.85 -18.53
C GLU A 618 1.18 -21.75 -19.59
N ALA A 619 1.95 -20.68 -19.32
CA ALA A 619 2.18 -19.62 -20.31
C ALA A 619 2.90 -20.14 -21.56
N LYS A 620 3.86 -21.06 -21.38
CA LYS A 620 4.57 -21.73 -22.48
C LYS A 620 3.66 -22.62 -23.33
N ALA A 621 2.77 -23.37 -22.68
CA ALA A 621 1.78 -24.20 -23.38
C ALA A 621 0.84 -23.32 -24.23
N LYS A 622 0.31 -22.24 -23.65
CA LYS A 622 -0.54 -21.27 -24.35
C LYS A 622 0.18 -20.55 -25.50
N ALA A 623 1.48 -20.28 -25.36
CA ALA A 623 2.28 -19.67 -26.42
C ALA A 623 2.51 -20.62 -27.62
N LYS A 624 2.78 -21.91 -27.36
CA LYS A 624 2.88 -22.93 -28.42
C LYS A 624 1.56 -23.16 -29.15
N GLU A 625 0.45 -23.14 -28.42
CA GLU A 625 -0.90 -23.24 -28.98
C GLU A 625 -1.22 -22.04 -29.90
N ALA A 626 -0.87 -20.83 -29.47
CA ALA A 626 -1.04 -19.62 -30.29
C ALA A 626 -0.17 -19.62 -31.55
N GLU A 627 1.07 -20.14 -31.48
CA GLU A 627 1.95 -20.30 -32.65
C GLU A 627 1.40 -21.33 -33.65
N ALA A 628 0.82 -22.44 -33.16
CA ALA A 628 0.20 -23.45 -34.02
C ALA A 628 -1.03 -22.88 -34.75
N LYS A 629 -1.92 -22.19 -34.02
CA LYS A 629 -3.10 -21.52 -34.59
C LYS A 629 -2.74 -20.45 -35.63
N ALA A 630 -1.66 -19.69 -35.41
CA ALA A 630 -1.19 -18.70 -36.37
C ALA A 630 -0.64 -19.34 -37.66
N LYS A 631 0.05 -20.50 -37.56
CA LYS A 631 0.53 -21.25 -38.75
C LYS A 631 -0.62 -21.84 -39.56
N GLU A 632 -1.65 -22.34 -38.90
CA GLU A 632 -2.86 -22.87 -39.53
C GLU A 632 -3.64 -21.75 -40.27
N ALA A 633 -3.84 -20.60 -39.62
CA ALA A 633 -4.48 -19.44 -40.24
C ALA A 633 -3.69 -18.92 -41.46
N ALA A 634 -2.35 -18.91 -41.40
CA ALA A 634 -1.51 -18.51 -42.53
C ALA A 634 -1.55 -19.50 -43.71
N ALA A 635 -1.79 -20.80 -43.46
CA ALA A 635 -1.97 -21.80 -44.51
C ALA A 635 -3.31 -21.61 -45.22
N LEU A 636 -4.40 -21.40 -44.47
CA LEU A 636 -5.74 -21.13 -45.00
C LEU A 636 -5.80 -19.83 -45.80
N ALA A 637 -5.08 -18.78 -45.38
CA ALA A 637 -4.99 -17.53 -46.13
C ALA A 637 -4.32 -17.71 -47.50
N LYS A 638 -3.26 -18.54 -47.57
CA LYS A 638 -2.59 -18.85 -48.85
C LYS A 638 -3.47 -19.67 -49.77
N GLU A 639 -4.23 -20.62 -49.24
CA GLU A 639 -5.16 -21.43 -50.03
C GLU A 639 -6.29 -20.56 -50.62
N ALA A 640 -6.85 -19.65 -49.83
CA ALA A 640 -7.85 -18.69 -50.29
C ALA A 640 -7.30 -17.70 -51.34
N GLU A 641 -6.03 -17.30 -51.24
CA GLU A 641 -5.37 -16.42 -52.22
C GLU A 641 -5.19 -17.14 -53.57
N VAL A 642 -4.81 -18.42 -53.56
CA VAL A 642 -4.73 -19.26 -54.77
C VAL A 642 -6.10 -19.43 -55.41
N GLU A 643 -7.14 -19.73 -54.62
CA GLU A 643 -8.52 -19.87 -55.10
C GLU A 643 -9.05 -18.58 -55.74
N ALA A 644 -8.75 -17.42 -55.14
CA ALA A 644 -9.10 -16.12 -55.70
C ALA A 644 -8.37 -15.82 -57.02
N GLN A 645 -7.10 -16.23 -57.14
CA GLN A 645 -6.32 -16.03 -58.36
C GLN A 645 -6.83 -16.91 -59.51
N GLU A 646 -7.14 -18.18 -59.25
CA GLU A 646 -7.76 -19.08 -60.22
C GLU A 646 -9.14 -18.59 -60.68
N ALA A 647 -9.97 -18.09 -59.75
CA ALA A 647 -11.29 -17.55 -60.07
C ALA A 647 -11.18 -16.30 -60.96
N LYS A 648 -10.17 -15.46 -60.73
CA LYS A 648 -9.90 -14.25 -61.53
C LYS A 648 -9.43 -14.59 -62.94
N GLU A 649 -8.57 -15.58 -63.11
CA GLU A 649 -8.14 -16.06 -64.43
C GLU A 649 -9.33 -16.63 -65.22
N LYS A 650 -10.19 -17.43 -64.59
CA LYS A 650 -11.42 -17.95 -65.21
C LYS A 650 -12.39 -16.83 -65.63
N ALA A 651 -12.48 -15.76 -64.84
CA ALA A 651 -13.32 -14.60 -65.18
C ALA A 651 -12.75 -13.82 -66.39
N ILE A 652 -11.43 -13.67 -66.47
CA ILE A 652 -10.76 -13.04 -67.63
C ILE A 652 -10.99 -13.86 -68.89
N GLU A 653 -10.83 -15.19 -68.81
CA GLU A 653 -11.06 -16.09 -69.94
C GLU A 653 -12.53 -16.09 -70.40
N ALA A 654 -13.47 -16.10 -69.44
CA ALA A 654 -14.90 -16.02 -69.75
C ALA A 654 -15.28 -14.69 -70.40
N LYS A 655 -14.65 -13.58 -69.98
CA LYS A 655 -14.86 -12.26 -70.56
C LYS A 655 -14.29 -12.16 -71.98
N ALA A 656 -13.10 -12.68 -72.22
CA ALA A 656 -12.50 -12.74 -73.57
C ALA A 656 -13.39 -13.54 -74.53
N LYS A 657 -13.89 -14.70 -74.10
CA LYS A 657 -14.85 -15.52 -74.88
C LYS A 657 -16.18 -14.80 -75.15
N ALA A 658 -16.64 -13.97 -74.21
CA ALA A 658 -17.85 -13.17 -74.42
C ALA A 658 -17.63 -12.03 -75.43
N GLU A 659 -16.44 -11.41 -75.44
CA GLU A 659 -16.05 -10.38 -76.41
C GLU A 659 -15.86 -10.94 -77.82
N GLU A 660 -15.35 -12.18 -77.95
CA GLU A 660 -15.26 -12.87 -79.25
C GLU A 660 -16.63 -13.31 -79.81
N ALA A 661 -17.61 -13.58 -78.95
CA ALA A 661 -18.96 -14.01 -79.34
C ALA A 661 -19.90 -12.85 -79.75
N ILE A 662 -19.42 -11.59 -79.74
CA ILE A 662 -20.22 -10.41 -80.09
C ILE A 662 -20.70 -10.54 -81.54
N GLY A 663 -22.02 -10.66 -81.73
CA GLY A 663 -22.67 -10.78 -83.04
C GLY A 663 -23.19 -12.18 -83.39
N THR A 664 -22.96 -13.19 -82.54
CA THR A 664 -23.55 -14.54 -82.70
C THR A 664 -24.80 -14.72 -81.83
N PRO A 665 -25.66 -15.73 -82.11
CA PRO A 665 -26.81 -16.05 -81.25
C PRO A 665 -26.43 -16.43 -79.81
N GLU A 666 -25.17 -16.86 -79.60
CA GLU A 666 -24.63 -17.34 -78.31
C GLU A 666 -24.10 -16.22 -77.42
N ALA A 667 -23.98 -14.99 -77.94
CA ALA A 667 -23.43 -13.82 -77.24
C ALA A 667 -24.07 -13.56 -75.87
N LYS A 668 -25.41 -13.67 -75.77
CA LYS A 668 -26.15 -13.46 -74.51
C LYS A 668 -25.81 -14.51 -73.45
N GLN A 669 -25.53 -15.75 -73.86
CA GLN A 669 -25.18 -16.83 -72.93
C GLN A 669 -23.72 -16.73 -72.48
N ALA A 670 -22.81 -16.31 -73.37
CA ALA A 670 -21.42 -16.04 -73.04
C ALA A 670 -21.28 -14.84 -72.09
N GLU A 671 -22.04 -13.76 -72.32
CA GLU A 671 -22.06 -12.57 -71.45
C GLU A 671 -22.61 -12.89 -70.05
N ALA A 672 -23.65 -13.74 -69.94
CA ALA A 672 -24.18 -14.20 -68.66
C ALA A 672 -23.16 -15.03 -67.87
N LYS A 673 -22.44 -15.95 -68.53
CA LYS A 673 -21.36 -16.74 -67.91
C LYS A 673 -20.18 -15.88 -67.48
N ALA A 674 -19.83 -14.85 -68.25
CA ALA A 674 -18.78 -13.90 -67.89
C ALA A 674 -19.15 -13.09 -66.63
N LYS A 675 -20.39 -12.60 -66.54
CA LYS A 675 -20.89 -11.88 -65.34
C LYS A 675 -20.93 -12.78 -64.10
N GLU A 676 -21.31 -14.06 -64.26
CA GLU A 676 -21.30 -15.04 -63.16
C GLU A 676 -19.87 -15.36 -62.69
N ALA A 677 -18.93 -15.55 -63.62
CA ALA A 677 -17.53 -15.79 -63.29
C ALA A 677 -16.87 -14.57 -62.61
N GLU A 678 -17.19 -13.35 -63.04
CA GLU A 678 -16.72 -12.11 -62.41
C GLU A 678 -17.28 -11.93 -60.99
N ALA A 679 -18.55 -12.29 -60.76
CA ALA A 679 -19.15 -12.26 -59.42
C ALA A 679 -18.45 -13.25 -58.47
N LYS A 680 -18.19 -14.49 -58.93
CA LYS A 680 -17.46 -15.51 -58.14
C LYS A 680 -16.01 -15.09 -57.85
N ALA A 681 -15.34 -14.43 -58.80
CA ALA A 681 -13.99 -13.90 -58.59
C ALA A 681 -13.96 -12.78 -57.53
N LYS A 682 -14.95 -11.87 -57.54
CA LYS A 682 -15.07 -10.80 -56.52
C LYS A 682 -15.37 -11.36 -55.13
N GLU A 683 -16.19 -12.41 -55.04
CA GLU A 683 -16.49 -13.09 -53.77
C GLU A 683 -15.27 -13.83 -53.21
N ALA A 684 -14.53 -14.55 -54.05
CA ALA A 684 -13.30 -15.23 -53.66
C ALA A 684 -12.20 -14.23 -53.22
N GLU A 685 -12.05 -13.10 -53.92
CA GLU A 685 -11.09 -12.04 -53.54
C GLU A 685 -11.45 -11.36 -52.21
N ALA A 686 -12.74 -11.15 -51.94
CA ALA A 686 -13.20 -10.62 -50.64
C ALA A 686 -12.89 -11.60 -49.50
N ARG A 687 -13.17 -12.89 -49.71
CA ARG A 687 -12.87 -13.96 -48.75
C ARG A 687 -11.37 -14.10 -48.49
N ALA A 688 -10.53 -13.99 -49.51
CA ALA A 688 -9.07 -14.03 -49.38
C ALA A 688 -8.52 -12.83 -48.60
N LYS A 689 -9.09 -11.62 -48.80
CA LYS A 689 -8.70 -10.42 -48.02
C LYS A 689 -9.08 -10.54 -46.55
N GLU A 690 -10.24 -11.12 -46.26
CA GLU A 690 -10.71 -11.35 -44.88
C GLU A 690 -9.84 -12.40 -44.15
N THR A 691 -9.53 -13.52 -44.80
CA THR A 691 -8.67 -14.56 -44.22
C THR A 691 -7.22 -14.11 -44.07
N ALA A 692 -6.69 -13.30 -44.99
CA ALA A 692 -5.35 -12.70 -44.86
C ALA A 692 -5.25 -11.67 -43.73
N ALA A 693 -6.29 -10.86 -43.53
CA ALA A 693 -6.36 -9.93 -42.39
C ALA A 693 -6.40 -10.67 -41.05
N ALA A 694 -7.22 -11.73 -40.96
CA ALA A 694 -7.30 -12.58 -39.77
C ALA A 694 -5.97 -13.31 -39.47
N ALA A 695 -5.27 -13.78 -40.51
CA ALA A 695 -3.95 -14.42 -40.37
C ALA A 695 -2.87 -13.43 -39.90
N ALA A 696 -2.85 -12.21 -40.44
CA ALA A 696 -1.91 -11.17 -40.05
C ALA A 696 -2.12 -10.71 -38.59
N GLU A 697 -3.37 -10.61 -38.15
CA GLU A 697 -3.71 -10.29 -36.76
C GLU A 697 -3.30 -11.42 -35.80
N ALA A 698 -3.56 -12.68 -36.17
CA ALA A 698 -3.15 -13.85 -35.41
C ALA A 698 -1.61 -13.98 -35.29
N GLU A 699 -0.87 -13.68 -36.36
CA GLU A 699 0.60 -13.71 -36.36
C GLU A 699 1.20 -12.57 -35.53
N ALA A 700 0.64 -11.36 -35.62
CA ALA A 700 1.06 -10.23 -34.79
C ALA A 700 0.79 -10.49 -33.29
N PHE A 701 -0.38 -11.06 -32.97
CA PHE A 701 -0.75 -11.46 -31.62
C PHE A 701 0.17 -12.55 -31.06
N ALA A 702 0.50 -13.57 -31.87
CA ALA A 702 1.42 -14.64 -31.49
C ALA A 702 2.85 -14.13 -31.24
N LYS A 703 3.40 -13.30 -32.15
CA LYS A 703 4.76 -12.73 -32.00
C LYS A 703 4.90 -11.85 -30.75
N ALA A 704 3.88 -11.04 -30.44
CA ALA A 704 3.88 -10.21 -29.24
C ALA A 704 3.85 -11.06 -27.95
N ARG A 705 3.04 -12.13 -27.91
CA ARG A 705 2.96 -13.04 -26.77
C ARG A 705 4.23 -13.87 -26.57
N VAL A 706 4.86 -14.34 -27.65
CA VAL A 706 6.10 -15.14 -27.57
C VAL A 706 7.27 -14.30 -27.06
N ALA A 707 7.41 -13.04 -27.50
CA ALA A 707 8.47 -12.14 -27.03
C ALA A 707 8.33 -11.79 -25.54
N ASP A 708 7.10 -11.53 -25.07
CA ASP A 708 6.81 -11.27 -23.66
C ASP A 708 6.99 -12.53 -22.79
N ALA A 709 6.57 -13.70 -23.29
CA ALA A 709 6.74 -14.98 -22.60
C ALA A 709 8.22 -15.36 -22.44
N LEU A 710 9.04 -15.24 -23.49
CA LEU A 710 10.46 -15.63 -23.46
C LEU A 710 11.30 -14.75 -22.52
N SER A 711 10.99 -13.46 -22.45
CA SER A 711 11.61 -12.49 -21.53
C SER A 711 11.28 -12.82 -20.07
N LYS A 712 10.01 -13.17 -19.79
CA LYS A 712 9.55 -13.56 -18.45
C LYS A 712 10.07 -14.93 -18.04
N GLU A 713 10.20 -15.89 -18.97
CA GLU A 713 10.70 -17.25 -18.72
C GLU A 713 12.19 -17.24 -18.31
N LEU A 714 13.04 -16.46 -19.00
CA LEU A 714 14.47 -16.32 -18.65
C LEU A 714 14.68 -15.63 -17.30
N ALA A 715 13.88 -14.62 -16.98
CA ALA A 715 13.93 -13.94 -15.68
C ALA A 715 13.42 -14.83 -14.54
N ALA A 716 12.36 -15.62 -14.77
CA ALA A 716 11.80 -16.55 -13.80
C ALA A 716 12.75 -17.72 -13.50
N ILE A 717 13.39 -18.30 -14.53
CA ILE A 717 14.38 -19.37 -14.37
C ILE A 717 15.61 -18.88 -13.59
N ALA A 718 16.08 -17.66 -13.86
CA ALA A 718 17.20 -17.07 -13.12
C ALA A 718 16.85 -16.85 -11.63
N ARG A 719 15.64 -16.34 -11.34
CA ARG A 719 15.16 -16.13 -9.96
C ARG A 719 14.94 -17.45 -9.22
N ALA A 720 14.38 -18.46 -9.89
CA ALA A 720 14.15 -19.78 -9.29
C ALA A 720 15.46 -20.50 -8.96
N LYS A 721 16.46 -20.43 -9.83
CA LYS A 721 17.80 -21.01 -9.56
C LYS A 721 18.51 -20.31 -8.40
N GLU A 722 18.41 -18.99 -8.32
CA GLU A 722 19.02 -18.23 -7.22
C GLU A 722 18.29 -18.45 -5.89
N ALA A 723 16.97 -18.52 -5.91
CA ALA A 723 16.17 -18.85 -4.72
C ALA A 723 16.44 -20.29 -4.21
N ALA A 724 16.56 -21.27 -5.11
CA ALA A 724 16.92 -22.64 -4.76
C ALA A 724 18.33 -22.75 -4.15
N ARG A 725 19.30 -21.96 -4.67
CA ARG A 725 20.66 -21.86 -4.11
C ARG A 725 20.64 -21.28 -2.70
N LEU A 726 19.93 -20.16 -2.49
CA LEU A 726 19.81 -19.51 -1.18
C LEU A 726 19.07 -20.39 -0.17
N ALA A 727 18.07 -21.14 -0.60
CA ALA A 727 17.34 -22.10 0.24
C ALA A 727 18.24 -23.28 0.66
N LYS A 728 19.07 -23.80 -0.25
CA LYS A 728 20.06 -24.85 0.07
C LYS A 728 21.11 -24.36 1.07
N GLU A 729 21.66 -23.16 0.87
CA GLU A 729 22.61 -22.55 1.79
C GLU A 729 22.00 -22.26 3.17
N ALA A 730 20.73 -21.84 3.21
CA ALA A 730 20.02 -21.63 4.48
C ALA A 730 19.74 -22.94 5.21
N LYS A 731 19.42 -24.01 4.49
CA LYS A 731 19.22 -25.36 5.04
C LYS A 731 20.51 -25.93 5.62
N GLU A 732 21.62 -25.86 4.88
CA GLU A 732 22.93 -26.33 5.35
C GLU A 732 23.39 -25.58 6.61
N LYS A 733 23.21 -24.25 6.65
CA LYS A 733 23.49 -23.45 7.85
C LYS A 733 22.60 -23.81 9.04
N ALA A 734 21.33 -24.15 8.80
CA ALA A 734 20.40 -24.56 9.85
C ALA A 734 20.74 -25.96 10.40
N GLU A 735 21.12 -26.91 9.54
CA GLU A 735 21.53 -28.26 9.93
C GLU A 735 22.86 -28.24 10.70
N GLU A 736 23.83 -27.41 10.27
CA GLU A 736 25.09 -27.21 10.98
C GLU A 736 24.87 -26.57 12.36
N ALA A 737 24.02 -25.54 12.46
CA ALA A 737 23.65 -24.92 13.73
C ALA A 737 22.94 -25.90 14.68
N ALA A 738 22.05 -26.75 14.15
CA ALA A 738 21.36 -27.79 14.93
C ALA A 738 22.34 -28.87 15.44
N ARG A 739 23.32 -29.27 14.62
CA ARG A 739 24.38 -30.21 15.03
C ARG A 739 25.23 -29.63 16.16
N LEU A 740 25.68 -28.39 16.02
CA LEU A 740 26.47 -27.70 17.06
C LEU A 740 25.68 -27.50 18.36
N ALA A 741 24.38 -27.20 18.28
CA ALA A 741 23.52 -27.10 19.44
C ALA A 741 23.32 -28.46 20.16
N LYS A 742 23.23 -29.56 19.40
CA LYS A 742 23.14 -30.92 19.94
C LYS A 742 24.45 -31.33 20.64
N GLU A 743 25.60 -31.08 20.01
CA GLU A 743 26.93 -31.34 20.59
C GLU A 743 27.17 -30.53 21.88
N ALA A 744 26.73 -29.28 21.93
CA ALA A 744 26.81 -28.45 23.14
C ALA A 744 25.91 -28.99 24.27
N LYS A 745 24.72 -29.49 23.94
CA LYS A 745 23.79 -30.12 24.89
C LYS A 745 24.33 -31.43 25.46
N ASP A 746 25.01 -32.24 24.65
CA ASP A 746 25.60 -33.50 25.07
C ASP A 746 26.86 -33.30 25.92
N ARG A 747 27.69 -32.29 25.60
CA ARG A 747 28.82 -31.86 26.46
C ARG A 747 28.38 -31.32 27.82
N ALA A 748 27.24 -30.62 27.87
CA ALA A 748 26.66 -30.12 29.13
C ALA A 748 26.12 -31.26 30.03
N LYS A 749 25.74 -32.41 29.45
CA LYS A 749 25.34 -33.62 30.20
C LYS A 749 26.53 -34.44 30.70
N GLY A 750 27.63 -34.51 29.93
CA GLY A 750 28.84 -35.25 30.31
C GLY A 750 29.58 -34.70 31.54
N ASN A 751 29.44 -33.41 31.84
CA ASN A 751 30.06 -32.77 33.03
C ASN A 751 29.30 -33.01 34.36
N ARG A 752 28.18 -33.75 34.35
CA ARG A 752 27.46 -34.13 35.57
C ARG A 752 27.93 -35.45 36.19
N SER A 753 28.74 -36.27 35.50
CA SER A 753 29.10 -37.63 35.96
C SER A 753 30.49 -37.77 36.58
N LYS A 754 31.29 -36.71 36.72
CA LYS A 754 32.58 -36.76 37.42
C LYS A 754 32.63 -35.79 38.61
N LYS A 755 32.05 -36.23 39.72
CA LYS A 755 32.43 -35.78 41.07
C LYS A 755 32.75 -37.03 41.89
N GLY A 756 34.05 -37.27 42.07
CA GLY A 756 34.56 -38.34 42.92
C GLY A 756 36.07 -38.48 42.80
N VAL A 757 36.75 -38.14 43.90
CA VAL A 757 38.11 -38.56 44.32
C VAL A 757 39.32 -37.70 43.92
N GLU A 758 39.89 -37.13 44.99
CA GLU A 758 41.26 -36.72 45.38
C GLU A 758 42.34 -36.22 44.41
N VAL A 759 42.82 -35.02 44.79
CA VAL A 759 44.16 -34.40 44.76
C VAL A 759 45.27 -35.09 43.96
N GLN A 760 45.76 -34.39 42.92
CA GLN A 760 47.19 -34.17 42.64
C GLN A 760 47.38 -32.87 41.84
N THR A 761 48.55 -32.24 42.00
CA THR A 761 49.00 -30.89 41.58
C THR A 761 48.89 -30.57 40.08
N PRO A 762 48.93 -29.27 39.69
CA PRO A 762 48.43 -28.80 38.39
C PRO A 762 49.45 -28.94 37.25
N GLU A 763 49.06 -29.62 36.17
CA GLU A 763 49.67 -29.44 34.85
C GLU A 763 48.92 -28.34 34.06
N PRO A 764 49.61 -27.56 33.20
CA PRO A 764 49.06 -26.30 32.69
C PRO A 764 48.01 -26.52 31.60
N ILE A 765 46.85 -25.91 31.80
CA ILE A 765 45.70 -25.86 30.89
C ILE A 765 46.05 -25.24 29.52
N ASP A 766 47.17 -24.52 29.43
CA ASP A 766 47.65 -23.85 28.21
C ASP A 766 48.00 -24.80 27.05
N ALA A 767 48.46 -26.02 27.31
CA ALA A 767 48.88 -26.93 26.22
C ALA A 767 47.68 -27.50 25.43
N LYS A 768 46.54 -27.74 26.10
CA LYS A 768 45.31 -28.25 25.47
C LYS A 768 44.51 -27.14 24.78
N GLU A 769 44.53 -25.91 25.31
CA GLU A 769 43.89 -24.76 24.67
C GLU A 769 44.71 -24.26 23.46
N ALA A 770 46.05 -24.34 23.52
CA ALA A 770 46.93 -24.07 22.38
C ALA A 770 46.77 -25.09 21.24
N ALA A 771 46.59 -26.38 21.55
CA ALA A 771 46.30 -27.41 20.56
C ALA A 771 44.96 -27.19 19.85
N LEU A 772 43.94 -26.72 20.58
CA LEU A 772 42.62 -26.38 20.02
C LEU A 772 42.70 -25.12 19.12
N ARG A 773 43.43 -24.08 19.54
CA ARG A 773 43.64 -22.87 18.71
C ARG A 773 44.45 -23.16 17.45
N LYS A 774 45.43 -24.08 17.50
CA LYS A 774 46.20 -24.53 16.34
C LYS A 774 45.32 -25.29 15.33
N ALA A 775 44.45 -26.18 15.82
CA ALA A 775 43.51 -26.91 14.99
C ALA A 775 42.44 -25.99 14.35
N GLU A 776 41.94 -24.99 15.08
CA GLU A 776 41.01 -23.99 14.54
C GLU A 776 41.67 -23.06 13.50
N ALA A 777 42.94 -22.73 13.68
CA ALA A 777 43.71 -21.94 12.72
C ALA A 777 43.97 -22.72 11.42
N GLU A 778 44.34 -24.00 11.50
CA GLU A 778 44.51 -24.88 10.33
C GLU A 778 43.18 -25.12 9.59
N ALA A 779 42.06 -25.28 10.31
CA ALA A 779 40.73 -25.40 9.72
C ALA A 779 40.29 -24.12 9.00
N ARG A 780 40.55 -22.93 9.57
CA ARG A 780 40.28 -21.63 8.92
C ARG A 780 41.17 -21.39 7.71
N ALA A 781 42.43 -21.84 7.73
CA ALA A 781 43.33 -21.75 6.59
C ALA A 781 42.86 -22.63 5.42
N LYS A 782 42.43 -23.87 5.72
CA LYS A 782 41.88 -24.81 4.73
C LYS A 782 40.54 -24.32 4.13
N ALA A 783 39.68 -23.70 4.94
CA ALA A 783 38.44 -23.08 4.47
C ALA A 783 38.69 -21.85 3.56
N ARG A 784 39.70 -21.03 3.86
CA ARG A 784 40.09 -19.89 3.00
C ARG A 784 40.73 -20.35 1.69
N ALA A 785 41.51 -21.43 1.69
CA ALA A 785 42.08 -22.03 0.48
C ALA A 785 40.98 -22.59 -0.44
N ASN A 786 40.02 -23.33 0.12
CA ASN A 786 38.87 -23.85 -0.64
C ASN A 786 37.98 -22.72 -1.19
N ALA A 787 37.76 -21.64 -0.44
CA ALA A 787 37.00 -20.49 -0.92
C ALA A 787 37.69 -19.77 -2.10
N LYS A 788 39.03 -19.74 -2.15
CA LYS A 788 39.80 -19.17 -3.27
C LYS A 788 39.74 -20.05 -4.52
N ILE A 789 39.79 -21.37 -4.36
CA ILE A 789 39.65 -22.34 -5.45
C ILE A 789 38.25 -22.23 -6.07
N ILE A 790 37.21 -22.20 -5.25
CA ILE A 790 35.81 -22.05 -5.69
C ILE A 790 35.58 -20.70 -6.40
N ALA A 791 36.18 -19.61 -5.90
CA ALA A 791 36.08 -18.31 -6.55
C ALA A 791 36.82 -18.26 -7.91
N ALA A 792 37.90 -19.04 -8.07
CA ALA A 792 38.60 -19.17 -9.35
C ALA A 792 37.79 -20.01 -10.36
N GLU A 793 37.19 -21.11 -9.92
CA GLU A 793 36.29 -21.94 -10.73
C GLU A 793 35.05 -21.15 -11.19
N MET A 794 34.47 -20.31 -10.33
CA MET A 794 33.37 -19.40 -10.68
C MET A 794 33.77 -18.38 -11.76
N ARG A 795 35.00 -17.86 -11.72
CA ARG A 795 35.49 -16.90 -12.73
C ARG A 795 35.69 -17.56 -14.09
N ILE A 796 36.18 -18.80 -14.12
CA ILE A 796 36.34 -19.60 -15.34
C ILE A 796 34.96 -19.93 -15.95
N LYS A 797 33.99 -20.36 -15.14
CA LYS A 797 32.62 -20.67 -15.59
C LYS A 797 31.88 -19.44 -16.14
N VAL A 798 32.08 -18.27 -15.53
CA VAL A 798 31.50 -17.00 -16.00
C VAL A 798 32.16 -16.54 -17.31
N ALA A 799 33.45 -16.81 -17.50
CA ALA A 799 34.13 -16.54 -18.77
C ALA A 799 33.62 -17.46 -19.90
N GLU A 800 33.46 -18.77 -19.64
CA GLU A 800 32.86 -19.74 -20.57
C GLU A 800 31.45 -19.31 -21.01
N LEU A 801 30.61 -18.86 -20.07
CA LEU A 801 29.25 -18.39 -20.37
C LEU A 801 29.23 -17.07 -21.16
N ARG A 802 30.20 -16.18 -20.94
CA ARG A 802 30.31 -14.93 -21.72
C ARG A 802 30.75 -15.19 -23.15
N ILE A 803 31.63 -16.17 -23.38
CA ILE A 803 32.06 -16.61 -24.71
C ILE A 803 30.88 -17.22 -25.47
N ALA A 804 30.13 -18.14 -24.85
CA ALA A 804 28.96 -18.75 -25.48
C ALA A 804 27.84 -17.73 -25.83
N VAL A 805 27.67 -16.68 -25.02
CA VAL A 805 26.73 -15.58 -25.30
C VAL A 805 27.24 -14.68 -26.43
N ALA A 806 28.55 -14.46 -26.53
CA ALA A 806 29.15 -13.70 -27.62
C ALA A 806 29.02 -14.45 -28.97
N GLU A 807 29.30 -15.75 -28.99
CA GLU A 807 29.13 -16.61 -30.17
C GLU A 807 27.68 -16.61 -30.67
N LYS A 808 26.71 -16.74 -29.76
CA LYS A 808 25.28 -16.71 -30.10
C LYS A 808 24.82 -15.35 -30.63
N ARG A 809 25.44 -14.26 -30.16
CA ARG A 809 25.20 -12.89 -30.67
C ARG A 809 25.82 -12.66 -32.04
N ILE A 810 27.00 -13.23 -32.29
CA ILE A 810 27.66 -13.20 -33.61
C ILE A 810 26.81 -13.98 -34.64
N ASP A 811 26.29 -15.14 -34.29
CA ASP A 811 25.39 -15.91 -35.18
C ASP A 811 24.06 -15.21 -35.45
N GLN A 812 23.51 -14.51 -34.45
CA GLN A 812 22.31 -13.69 -34.64
C GLN A 812 22.58 -12.46 -35.52
N ALA A 813 23.73 -11.80 -35.36
CA ALA A 813 24.12 -10.68 -36.20
C ALA A 813 24.33 -11.11 -37.66
N LYS A 814 24.98 -12.26 -37.89
CA LYS A 814 25.17 -12.84 -39.24
C LYS A 814 23.85 -13.18 -39.94
N LYS A 815 22.84 -13.63 -39.20
CA LYS A 815 21.48 -13.91 -39.74
C LYS A 815 20.67 -12.65 -40.06
N VAL A 816 20.98 -11.52 -39.42
CA VAL A 816 20.32 -10.23 -39.66
C VAL A 816 20.97 -9.52 -40.85
N THR A 817 22.29 -9.62 -41.02
CA THR A 817 23.00 -9.03 -42.16
C THR A 817 22.69 -9.76 -43.47
N THR A 818 22.64 -11.10 -43.49
CA THR A 818 22.24 -11.84 -44.72
C THR A 818 20.81 -11.53 -45.16
N LYS A 819 19.88 -11.37 -44.20
CA LYS A 819 18.50 -10.94 -44.49
C LYS A 819 18.39 -9.48 -44.94
N ALA A 820 19.35 -8.63 -44.60
CA ALA A 820 19.38 -7.23 -45.04
C ALA A 820 20.00 -7.10 -46.44
N GLU A 821 21.04 -7.89 -46.73
CA GLU A 821 21.68 -7.97 -48.06
C GLU A 821 20.74 -8.60 -49.11
N ASP A 822 20.01 -9.66 -48.78
CA ASP A 822 18.99 -10.26 -49.66
C ASP A 822 17.81 -9.31 -49.95
N LYS A 823 17.59 -8.32 -49.08
CA LYS A 823 16.53 -7.32 -49.22
C LYS A 823 17.01 -6.08 -49.98
N ALA A 824 18.30 -5.75 -49.89
CA ALA A 824 18.92 -4.67 -50.65
C ALA A 824 19.12 -5.05 -52.13
N ASN A 825 19.52 -6.30 -52.42
CA ASN A 825 19.70 -6.80 -53.79
C ASN A 825 18.39 -7.04 -54.56
N LYS A 826 17.22 -6.92 -53.92
CA LYS A 826 15.90 -7.06 -54.56
C LYS A 826 15.22 -5.72 -54.90
N ILE A 827 15.85 -4.57 -54.63
CA ILE A 827 15.22 -3.24 -54.77
C ILE A 827 15.93 -2.31 -55.79
N ALA A 828 16.86 -2.80 -56.61
CA ALA A 828 17.35 -2.04 -57.77
C ALA A 828 16.93 -2.73 -59.08
N PRO A 829 16.26 -1.99 -59.99
CA PRO A 829 16.95 -1.65 -61.23
C PRO A 829 16.79 -0.18 -61.69
N GLU A 830 17.89 0.30 -62.29
CA GLU A 830 18.08 1.21 -63.44
C GLU A 830 17.07 2.33 -63.75
N VAL A 831 17.56 3.58 -63.78
CA VAL A 831 17.44 4.48 -64.95
C VAL A 831 18.69 5.38 -65.02
N GLU A 832 19.30 5.41 -66.21
CA GLU A 832 20.43 6.24 -66.66
C GLU A 832 20.09 7.74 -66.88
N GLU A 833 21.15 8.55 -66.83
CA GLU A 833 21.46 9.80 -67.54
C GLU A 833 20.37 10.86 -67.80
N VAL A 834 20.59 12.07 -67.26
CA VAL A 834 20.62 13.34 -68.05
C VAL A 834 21.54 14.34 -67.32
N GLU A 835 22.58 14.80 -68.02
CA GLU A 835 23.42 15.97 -67.70
C GLU A 835 22.59 17.26 -67.71
N VAL A 836 22.77 18.18 -66.74
CA VAL A 836 22.89 19.64 -67.00
C VAL A 836 23.71 20.29 -65.86
N GLU A 837 24.56 21.18 -66.31
CA GLU A 837 25.66 21.94 -65.73
C GLU A 837 25.20 23.20 -64.95
N VAL A 838 26.15 23.85 -64.25
CA VAL A 838 26.25 25.29 -63.88
C VAL A 838 25.85 25.78 -62.46
N ASP A 839 26.93 26.00 -61.68
CA ASP A 839 27.39 27.14 -60.86
C ASP A 839 26.73 27.71 -59.56
N GLU A 840 27.61 27.70 -58.54
CA GLU A 840 28.02 28.75 -57.59
C GLU A 840 27.01 29.74 -56.96
N ALA A 841 26.89 29.74 -55.62
CA ALA A 841 27.67 30.65 -54.74
C ALA A 841 27.15 30.65 -53.28
N THR A 842 28.09 30.42 -52.35
CA THR A 842 28.26 30.96 -50.97
C THR A 842 27.04 31.39 -50.14
N GLU A 843 26.85 30.92 -48.89
CA GLU A 843 27.50 31.53 -47.72
C GLU A 843 27.55 30.65 -46.43
N LYS A 844 28.54 30.96 -45.60
CA LYS A 844 29.05 30.25 -44.41
C LYS A 844 28.14 30.37 -43.18
N LYS A 845 28.07 29.32 -42.35
CA LYS A 845 28.66 29.31 -40.98
C LYS A 845 28.58 27.94 -40.27
N LYS A 846 29.70 27.63 -39.62
CA LYS A 846 30.15 26.35 -39.02
C LYS A 846 29.46 26.01 -37.69
N ALA A 847 29.23 24.71 -37.47
CA ALA A 847 29.17 24.05 -36.16
C ALA A 847 30.39 23.11 -36.00
N PRO A 848 30.98 22.93 -34.79
CA PRO A 848 32.17 22.10 -34.61
C PRO A 848 31.84 20.66 -34.19
N LYS A 849 32.61 19.73 -34.77
CA LYS A 849 32.70 18.29 -34.44
C LYS A 849 33.51 18.05 -33.16
N PRO A 850 33.31 16.94 -32.42
CA PRO A 850 34.35 16.35 -31.60
C PRO A 850 35.14 15.28 -32.38
N LYS A 851 36.46 15.34 -32.27
CA LYS A 851 37.44 14.41 -32.85
C LYS A 851 37.67 13.19 -31.92
N LYS A 852 37.92 12.05 -32.56
CA LYS A 852 38.71 10.90 -32.05
C LYS A 852 40.16 11.35 -31.76
N ASP A 853 40.85 10.77 -30.77
CA ASP A 853 41.72 9.59 -30.98
C ASP A 853 42.58 9.21 -29.75
N THR A 854 42.70 7.89 -29.57
CA THR A 854 43.82 7.02 -29.14
C THR A 854 44.89 7.39 -28.08
N THR A 855 45.06 6.41 -27.17
CA THR A 855 46.28 5.87 -26.49
C THR A 855 47.15 6.73 -25.55
N LYS A 856 47.10 6.41 -24.24
CA LYS A 856 48.17 5.70 -23.50
C LYS A 856 47.62 5.07 -22.22
#